data_AF-A0AAD8JMF8-F1
#
_entry.id   AF-A0AAD8JMF8-F1
#
_cell.length_a   1.000
_cell.length_b   1.000
_cell.length_c   1.000
_cell.angle_alpha   90.00
_cell.angle_beta   90.00
_cell.angle_gamma   90.00
#
_symmetry.space_group_name_H-M   'P 1'
#
loop_
_entity.id
_entity.type
_entity.pdbx_description
1 polymer ?
#
loop_
_entity_poly.entity_id
_entity_poly.type
_entity_poly.pdbx_seq_one_letter_code
_entity_poly.pdbx_strand_id
1 'polypeptide(L)'
;MAEGFLTDEQRHVLKTASMNTEILSSSPSWLTSEHLIKAPRALNAAAAAVPVKHVRRSHSGKAIRLKKDGGGGKGTWGKLLDTDADSYIDRNDPNYDSGEEPYQLVGSAVSDPLDEYKRKVASIIDEYFTTGDVDLAASELRELGSSEYHPYFIKRLVSMAMDRHDKEKEMASVLLSALYSDVISSTQIKQGFLMLLESADDLEVDILDAVEILGLFVARAVVDDILPPSFVTRAKKSLSESSKGFQVLQTAEKSYLSAPHHAELVEQRWGGSTHITVEEVKKRITDLLREYAESGDTLEACRCIRQLGVAFFHHEVVKRALVLAMENRAAEPLILKLLKEASEEGLISSSQMGKGFARLHDSLDDLALDIPSAKSLFESLAQLAVTNSWLDSSFMNSQGDMAITEAEDEKLRHYKKEIVSIIHEYFLSDDIPELIRSLEDLQSPEYNPVFLKKLITLAMDRKNHEKEMASVLLAALHIEIFSTQDIVDGFTLLLESAEDTALDILDASNELALFLARAVVDDVLAPLNLEEIGNRLAPNCNGSETIHVAQSLVGARHAGERLLRCWGGGSGWAVEDAKDKITKLLEEYESGGVVSEACQCIRDLGMPFFNHEVVKKALVMAMEKKNDRMLDLLQECFSEGLITTNQMTKGFGRIKDGLDDLALDIPDAVDKFKVYKEHAVVRGWMVPM
;
A
#
# COMPACT_ATOMS: atom_id res chain seq x y z
N MET A 1 -49.63 -41.21 29.39
CA MET A 1 -48.40 -41.52 28.62
C MET A 1 -47.79 -40.19 28.20
N ALA A 2 -46.56 -39.81 28.52
CA ALA A 2 -45.69 -40.01 29.67
C ALA A 2 -44.72 -38.82 29.58
N GLU A 3 -44.64 -38.01 30.63
CA GLU A 3 -43.73 -36.88 30.76
C GLU A 3 -42.28 -37.37 30.83
N GLY A 4 -41.39 -36.77 30.04
CA GLY A 4 -39.96 -37.02 30.12
C GLY A 4 -39.37 -36.33 31.35
N PHE A 5 -39.28 -37.06 32.46
CA PHE A 5 -38.57 -36.61 33.66
C PHE A 5 -37.06 -36.56 33.40
N LEU A 6 -36.44 -35.40 33.68
CA LEU A 6 -34.99 -35.26 33.80
C LEU A 6 -34.44 -36.32 34.77
N THR A 7 -33.37 -36.98 34.34
CA THR A 7 -32.64 -37.99 35.12
C THR A 7 -32.01 -37.37 36.37
N ASP A 8 -31.79 -38.18 37.40
CA ASP A 8 -31.24 -37.71 38.68
C ASP A 8 -29.84 -37.09 38.54
N GLU A 9 -29.05 -37.55 37.55
CA GLU A 9 -27.76 -36.96 37.19
C GLU A 9 -27.93 -35.56 36.60
N GLN A 10 -28.92 -35.34 35.73
CA GLN A 10 -29.22 -34.02 35.17
C GLN A 10 -29.71 -33.04 36.26
N ARG A 11 -30.43 -33.51 37.28
CA ARG A 11 -30.79 -32.68 38.45
C ARG A 11 -29.57 -32.34 39.32
N HIS A 12 -28.62 -33.27 39.45
CA HIS A 12 -27.42 -33.03 40.25
C HIS A 12 -26.48 -32.01 39.59
N VAL A 13 -26.33 -32.04 38.26
CA VAL A 13 -25.56 -31.05 37.50
C VAL A 13 -26.19 -29.65 37.63
N LEU A 14 -27.52 -29.55 37.56
CA LEU A 14 -28.23 -28.27 37.74
C LEU A 14 -28.10 -27.71 39.16
N LYS A 15 -28.13 -28.56 40.19
CA LYS A 15 -27.86 -28.16 41.58
C LYS A 15 -26.41 -27.70 41.83
N THR A 16 -25.46 -28.30 41.12
CA THR A 16 -24.04 -27.92 41.24
C THR A 16 -23.75 -26.61 40.52
N ALA A 17 -24.47 -26.33 39.42
CA ALA A 17 -24.38 -25.07 38.70
C ALA A 17 -25.01 -23.89 39.48
N SER A 18 -26.11 -24.11 40.22
CA SER A 18 -26.76 -23.05 41.00
C SER A 18 -26.06 -22.71 42.32
N MET A 19 -25.30 -23.64 42.91
CA MET A 19 -24.52 -23.37 44.13
C MET A 19 -23.23 -22.59 43.87
N ASN A 20 -22.72 -22.58 42.63
CA ASN A 20 -21.52 -21.83 42.26
C ASN A 20 -21.82 -20.39 41.79
N THR A 21 -23.10 -20.01 41.66
CA THR A 21 -23.50 -18.66 41.26
C THR A 21 -23.78 -17.71 42.44
N GLU A 22 -23.75 -18.20 43.69
CA GLU A 22 -23.99 -17.39 44.91
C GLU A 22 -22.72 -16.97 45.68
N ILE A 23 -21.50 -17.20 45.15
CA ILE A 23 -20.23 -16.83 45.83
C ILE A 23 -19.51 -15.62 45.20
N LEU A 24 -20.04 -15.02 44.13
CA LEU A 24 -19.48 -13.78 43.56
C LEU A 24 -20.50 -12.65 43.56
N SER A 25 -21.00 -12.34 44.76
CA SER A 25 -21.74 -11.11 45.06
C SER A 25 -21.45 -10.68 46.49
N SER A 26 -20.35 -9.95 46.67
CA SER A 26 -20.16 -9.04 47.81
C SER A 26 -18.90 -8.21 47.61
N SER A 27 -19.06 -6.92 47.32
CA SER A 27 -18.03 -5.90 47.57
C SER A 27 -17.63 -5.89 49.05
N PRO A 28 -16.40 -5.44 49.37
CA PRO A 28 -16.31 -4.47 50.45
C PRO A 28 -15.42 -3.26 50.14
N SER A 29 -15.95 -2.14 50.58
CA SER A 29 -15.37 -0.82 50.74
C SER A 29 -14.46 -0.72 51.98
N TRP A 30 -13.30 -0.08 51.81
CA TRP A 30 -12.55 0.78 52.74
C TRP A 30 -11.74 0.12 53.88
N LEU A 31 -10.43 0.42 53.96
CA LEU A 31 -9.86 1.30 55.01
C LEU A 31 -8.32 1.43 54.90
N THR A 32 -7.92 2.68 55.08
CA THR A 32 -6.62 3.29 55.39
C THR A 32 -5.63 2.49 56.27
N SER A 33 -4.33 2.63 55.97
CA SER A 33 -3.35 2.98 57.01
C SER A 33 -2.15 3.72 56.42
N GLU A 34 -1.99 4.98 56.82
CA GLU A 34 -0.77 5.75 56.74
C GLU A 34 0.34 5.13 57.60
N HIS A 35 1.61 5.27 57.19
CA HIS A 35 2.71 5.65 58.08
C HIS A 35 3.95 6.16 57.28
N LEU A 36 3.94 7.47 57.05
CA LEU A 36 5.00 8.47 57.35
C LEU A 36 6.51 8.17 57.12
N ILE A 37 7.08 9.03 56.25
CA ILE A 37 8.31 9.85 56.40
C ILE A 37 9.69 9.16 56.23
N LYS A 38 10.43 9.53 55.17
CA LYS A 38 11.52 10.56 55.21
C LYS A 38 12.20 10.78 53.85
N ALA A 39 12.23 12.03 53.38
CA ALA A 39 13.24 12.53 52.44
C ALA A 39 14.56 12.83 53.20
N PRO A 40 15.71 12.89 52.49
CA PRO A 40 16.36 14.21 52.42
C PRO A 40 17.08 14.53 51.08
N ARG A 41 16.76 15.72 50.56
CA ARG A 41 17.62 16.90 50.30
C ARG A 41 19.09 16.69 49.86
N ALA A 42 19.40 17.38 48.76
CA ALA A 42 20.71 17.69 48.19
C ALA A 42 21.67 18.45 49.13
N LEU A 43 23.00 18.29 48.90
CA LEU A 43 24.06 19.30 49.10
C LEU A 43 25.43 18.85 48.52
N ASN A 44 25.93 19.65 47.55
CA ASN A 44 27.30 20.14 47.30
C ASN A 44 28.57 19.27 47.35
N ALA A 45 29.15 19.08 46.16
CA ALA A 45 30.47 19.55 45.68
C ALA A 45 31.83 19.11 46.31
N ALA A 46 32.65 18.47 45.46
CA ALA A 46 34.00 18.91 44.98
C ALA A 46 35.22 17.99 45.23
N ALA A 47 35.97 17.80 44.12
CA ALA A 47 37.41 17.47 43.93
C ALA A 47 37.88 16.02 44.20
N ALA A 48 38.79 15.39 43.43
CA ALA A 48 39.43 15.61 42.13
C ALA A 48 40.20 14.32 41.72
N ALA A 49 40.64 14.24 40.45
CA ALA A 49 41.73 13.41 39.87
C ALA A 49 41.43 12.06 39.13
N VAL A 50 40.93 12.12 37.88
CA VAL A 50 41.64 11.96 36.55
C VAL A 50 42.76 10.88 36.44
N PRO A 51 43.03 10.18 35.29
CA PRO A 51 42.16 9.60 34.22
C PRO A 51 42.71 8.27 33.58
N VAL A 52 41.93 7.56 32.74
CA VAL A 52 42.45 6.93 31.49
C VAL A 52 41.36 6.96 30.42
N LYS A 53 41.72 7.49 29.24
CA LYS A 53 40.92 7.69 28.02
C LYS A 53 40.81 6.41 27.19
N HIS A 54 39.72 6.23 26.44
CA HIS A 54 39.78 5.89 25.01
C HIS A 54 38.65 6.59 24.25
N VAL A 55 39.05 7.21 23.13
CA VAL A 55 38.36 8.26 22.38
C VAL A 55 37.90 7.70 21.04
N ARG A 56 36.63 7.96 20.70
CA ARG A 56 36.05 7.85 19.35
C ARG A 56 36.78 8.81 18.40
N ARG A 57 37.28 8.33 17.26
CA ARG A 57 37.82 9.18 16.18
C ARG A 57 36.78 9.37 15.10
N SER A 58 36.30 10.61 14.98
CA SER A 58 35.62 11.15 13.80
C SER A 58 36.69 11.72 12.86
N HIS A 59 36.74 11.28 11.61
CA HIS A 59 37.63 11.84 10.58
C HIS A 59 36.86 12.83 9.69
N SER A 60 37.13 14.12 9.87
CA SER A 60 36.82 15.18 8.90
C SER A 60 37.71 16.38 9.22
N GLY A 61 38.86 16.47 8.53
CA GLY A 61 39.80 17.57 8.65
C GLY A 61 40.26 17.98 7.25
N LYS A 62 39.70 19.08 6.74
CA LYS A 62 40.13 19.73 5.49
C LYS A 62 41.57 20.26 5.65
N ALA A 63 42.48 19.82 4.79
CA ALA A 63 43.81 20.41 4.66
C ALA A 63 43.78 21.62 3.70
N ILE A 64 44.35 22.73 4.15
CA ILE A 64 44.49 24.01 3.43
C ILE A 64 45.50 23.82 2.29
N ARG A 65 45.08 23.99 1.02
CA ARG A 65 45.98 24.10 -0.13
C ARG A 65 46.45 25.55 -0.30
N LEU A 66 47.75 25.78 -0.09
CA LEU A 66 48.45 27.00 -0.52
C LEU A 66 48.63 26.96 -2.04
N LYS A 67 47.98 27.89 -2.75
CA LYS A 67 48.09 28.07 -4.20
C LYS A 67 49.43 28.73 -4.53
N LYS A 68 50.34 27.96 -5.14
CA LYS A 68 51.60 28.46 -5.71
C LYS A 68 51.55 28.29 -7.22
N ASP A 69 50.91 29.24 -7.89
CA ASP A 69 51.55 29.98 -8.98
C ASP A 69 50.67 31.15 -9.41
N GLY A 70 51.28 32.32 -9.29
CA GLY A 70 50.70 33.63 -9.52
C GLY A 70 50.70 33.98 -11.00
N GLY A 71 49.79 34.88 -11.37
CA GLY A 71 49.54 35.25 -12.75
C GLY A 71 50.56 36.20 -13.35
N GLY A 72 50.42 36.44 -14.66
CA GLY A 72 51.13 37.54 -15.32
C GLY A 72 51.12 37.51 -16.85
N GLY A 73 50.11 38.15 -17.45
CA GLY A 73 50.36 39.26 -18.39
C GLY A 73 50.65 39.00 -19.87
N LYS A 74 50.10 39.89 -20.70
CA LYS A 74 50.20 39.95 -22.17
C LYS A 74 51.64 40.03 -22.69
N GLY A 75 51.94 39.18 -23.68
CA GLY A 75 52.96 39.41 -24.70
C GLY A 75 54.33 38.78 -24.45
N THR A 76 54.47 37.45 -24.54
CA THR A 76 55.71 36.84 -25.03
C THR A 76 55.45 35.49 -25.71
N TRP A 77 56.11 35.35 -26.84
CA TRP A 77 56.26 34.29 -27.85
C TRP A 77 56.27 32.84 -27.34
N GLY A 78 55.49 31.98 -28.01
CA GLY A 78 55.37 30.57 -27.66
C GLY A 78 56.54 29.67 -28.12
N LYS A 79 56.46 28.41 -27.68
CA LYS A 79 56.90 27.17 -28.35
C LYS A 79 56.25 26.01 -27.58
N LEU A 80 55.46 25.11 -28.18
CA LEU A 80 55.82 24.16 -29.23
C LEU A 80 57.05 23.34 -28.81
N LEU A 81 56.80 22.27 -28.05
CA LEU A 81 57.41 20.96 -28.21
C LEU A 81 56.49 19.95 -27.50
N ASP A 82 55.84 19.14 -28.33
CA ASP A 82 55.31 17.84 -27.97
C ASP A 82 56.51 16.99 -27.54
N THR A 83 56.58 16.66 -26.25
CA THR A 83 57.42 15.57 -25.76
C THR A 83 56.51 14.65 -24.99
N ASP A 84 56.00 13.63 -25.69
CA ASP A 84 55.56 12.36 -25.12
C ASP A 84 56.76 11.73 -24.38
N ALA A 85 57.01 12.20 -23.16
CA ALA A 85 57.86 11.51 -22.21
C ALA A 85 56.91 10.87 -21.19
N ASP A 86 56.64 9.57 -21.37
CA ASP A 86 56.05 8.73 -20.33
C ASP A 86 56.90 8.90 -19.06
N SER A 87 56.38 9.66 -18.09
CA SER A 87 57.01 9.84 -16.79
C SER A 87 56.81 8.55 -16.00
N TYR A 88 57.84 7.71 -15.96
CA TYR A 88 57.86 6.57 -15.07
C TYR A 88 57.98 7.06 -13.62
N ILE A 89 56.94 6.82 -12.82
CA ILE A 89 56.95 7.13 -11.39
C ILE A 89 57.85 6.10 -10.69
N ASP A 90 58.97 6.54 -10.14
CA ASP A 90 59.88 5.71 -9.35
C ASP A 90 59.39 5.59 -7.90
N ARG A 91 59.00 4.37 -7.50
CA ARG A 91 58.52 4.05 -6.15
C ARG A 91 59.59 4.20 -5.06
N ASN A 92 60.85 4.39 -5.43
CA ASN A 92 61.94 4.63 -4.50
C ASN A 92 62.34 6.11 -4.37
N ASP A 93 61.60 7.05 -4.98
CA ASP A 93 61.83 8.48 -4.81
C ASP A 93 61.42 8.94 -3.39
N PRO A 94 62.28 9.65 -2.63
CA PRO A 94 61.95 10.21 -1.31
C PRO A 94 60.76 11.17 -1.27
N ASN A 95 60.33 11.69 -2.43
CA ASN A 95 59.17 12.56 -2.58
C ASN A 95 57.98 11.86 -3.30
N TYR A 96 58.00 10.52 -3.36
CA TYR A 96 56.92 9.71 -3.93
C TYR A 96 55.59 9.90 -3.17
N ASP A 97 54.56 10.33 -3.89
CA ASP A 97 53.17 10.35 -3.40
C ASP A 97 52.37 9.23 -4.09
N SER A 98 51.87 8.29 -3.29
CA SER A 98 51.00 7.21 -3.77
C SER A 98 49.70 7.70 -4.43
N GLY A 99 49.31 8.96 -4.24
CA GLY A 99 48.15 9.58 -4.89
C GLY A 99 48.35 9.99 -6.35
N GLU A 100 49.58 9.93 -6.87
CA GLU A 100 49.92 10.24 -8.26
C GLU A 100 49.94 9.01 -9.19
N GLU A 101 49.76 7.79 -8.66
CA GLU A 101 49.59 6.61 -9.50
C GLU A 101 48.27 6.72 -10.30
N PRO A 102 48.27 6.50 -11.63
CA PRO A 102 47.04 6.48 -12.41
C PRO A 102 46.12 5.40 -11.85
N TYR A 103 44.95 5.81 -11.36
CA TYR A 103 43.91 4.91 -10.86
C TYR A 103 43.62 3.85 -11.92
N GLN A 104 44.11 2.64 -11.70
CA GLN A 104 43.63 1.47 -12.41
C GLN A 104 42.17 1.35 -11.98
N LEU A 105 41.23 1.55 -12.92
CA LEU A 105 39.82 1.26 -12.74
C LEU A 105 39.69 -0.24 -12.42
N VAL A 106 39.89 -0.58 -11.14
CA VAL A 106 39.56 -1.87 -10.58
C VAL A 106 38.05 -1.98 -10.73
N GLY A 107 37.63 -2.97 -11.53
CA GLY A 107 36.23 -3.20 -11.85
C GLY A 107 35.36 -3.23 -10.60
N SER A 108 34.10 -2.80 -10.79
CA SER A 108 32.99 -2.93 -9.83
C SER A 108 33.23 -4.02 -8.80
N ALA A 109 33.20 -3.66 -7.52
CA ALA A 109 33.21 -4.64 -6.43
C ALA A 109 32.20 -5.74 -6.79
N VAL A 110 32.68 -6.98 -6.86
CA VAL A 110 31.84 -8.15 -7.07
C VAL A 110 30.86 -8.15 -5.89
N SER A 111 29.60 -7.79 -6.14
CA SER A 111 28.56 -7.82 -5.12
C SER A 111 28.46 -9.25 -4.60
N ASP A 112 28.51 -9.43 -3.29
CA ASP A 112 28.23 -10.73 -2.66
C ASP A 112 26.83 -11.17 -3.13
N PRO A 113 26.65 -12.40 -3.66
CA PRO A 113 25.34 -12.93 -4.03
C PRO A 113 24.29 -12.76 -2.93
N LEU A 114 24.69 -12.83 -1.66
CA LEU A 114 23.80 -12.59 -0.53
C LEU A 114 23.35 -11.13 -0.42
N ASP A 115 24.24 -10.17 -0.65
CA ASP A 115 23.90 -8.74 -0.57
C ASP A 115 22.99 -8.31 -1.73
N GLU A 116 23.16 -8.93 -2.90
CA GLU A 116 22.24 -8.75 -4.02
C GLU A 116 20.84 -9.31 -3.69
N TYR A 117 20.78 -10.50 -3.09
CA TYR A 117 19.53 -11.10 -2.62
C TYR A 117 18.81 -10.20 -1.61
N LYS A 118 19.53 -9.71 -0.58
CA LYS A 118 18.95 -8.81 0.43
C LYS A 118 18.36 -7.53 -0.16
N ARG A 119 19.04 -6.96 -1.16
CA ARG A 119 18.58 -5.73 -1.85
C ARG A 119 17.31 -5.99 -2.66
N LYS A 120 17.27 -7.09 -3.40
CA LYS A 120 16.09 -7.49 -4.19
C LYS A 120 14.90 -7.81 -3.28
N VAL A 121 15.12 -8.54 -2.19
CA VAL A 121 14.08 -8.82 -1.18
C VAL A 121 13.48 -7.53 -0.61
N ALA A 122 14.33 -6.56 -0.25
CA ALA A 122 13.83 -5.27 0.25
C ALA A 122 12.96 -4.56 -0.79
N SER A 123 13.36 -4.59 -2.06
CA SER A 123 12.58 -4.03 -3.18
C SER A 123 11.22 -4.71 -3.34
N ILE A 124 11.17 -6.05 -3.30
CA ILE A 124 9.91 -6.82 -3.41
C ILE A 124 8.97 -6.46 -2.26
N ILE A 125 9.49 -6.37 -1.03
CA ILE A 125 8.69 -6.03 0.16
C ILE A 125 8.16 -4.59 0.07
N ASP A 126 8.98 -3.62 -0.34
CA ASP A 126 8.55 -2.22 -0.48
C ASP A 126 7.49 -2.06 -1.57
N GLU A 127 7.65 -2.76 -2.69
CA GLU A 127 6.66 -2.79 -3.77
C GLU A 127 5.35 -3.43 -3.30
N TYR A 128 5.43 -4.55 -2.58
CA TYR A 128 4.26 -5.18 -2.01
C TYR A 128 3.54 -4.25 -1.02
N PHE A 129 4.24 -3.55 -0.13
CA PHE A 129 3.59 -2.59 0.78
C PHE A 129 2.93 -1.41 0.06
N THR A 130 3.39 -1.07 -1.14
CA THR A 130 2.80 -0.01 -1.95
C THR A 130 1.57 -0.49 -2.72
N THR A 131 1.63 -1.70 -3.29
CA THR A 131 0.64 -2.22 -4.25
C THR A 131 -0.41 -3.14 -3.62
N GLY A 132 -0.03 -3.88 -2.58
CA GLY A 132 -0.82 -4.98 -2.02
C GLY A 132 -0.91 -6.21 -2.91
N ASP A 133 -0.16 -6.28 -4.02
CA ASP A 133 -0.22 -7.38 -4.98
C ASP A 133 0.56 -8.60 -4.48
N VAL A 134 -0.19 -9.56 -3.93
CA VAL A 134 0.34 -10.82 -3.41
C VAL A 134 0.90 -11.71 -4.52
N ASP A 135 0.23 -11.76 -5.67
CA ASP A 135 0.62 -12.63 -6.79
C ASP A 135 1.91 -12.14 -7.44
N LEU A 136 2.06 -10.82 -7.57
CA LEU A 136 3.30 -10.19 -8.04
C LEU A 136 4.45 -10.50 -7.08
N ALA A 137 4.27 -10.23 -5.77
CA ALA A 137 5.29 -10.48 -4.76
C ALA A 137 5.70 -11.98 -4.72
N ALA A 138 4.73 -12.89 -4.85
CA ALA A 138 4.98 -14.32 -4.93
C ALA A 138 5.78 -14.69 -6.18
N SER A 139 5.41 -14.14 -7.34
CA SER A 139 6.09 -14.40 -8.61
C SER A 139 7.53 -13.89 -8.59
N GLU A 140 7.74 -12.66 -8.14
CA GLU A 140 9.08 -12.06 -8.02
C GLU A 140 9.97 -12.83 -7.03
N LEU A 141 9.42 -13.29 -5.91
CA LEU A 141 10.16 -14.10 -4.94
C LEU A 141 10.56 -15.47 -5.53
N ARG A 142 9.69 -16.11 -6.34
CA ARG A 142 10.04 -17.34 -7.06
C ARG A 142 11.14 -17.10 -8.10
N GLU A 143 11.01 -16.03 -8.88
CA GLU A 143 11.96 -15.68 -9.94
C GLU A 143 13.33 -15.28 -9.39
N LEU A 144 13.37 -14.69 -8.19
CA LEU A 144 14.60 -14.37 -7.48
C LEU A 144 15.47 -15.63 -7.23
N GLY A 145 14.83 -16.80 -7.10
CA GLY A 145 15.48 -18.07 -6.79
C GLY A 145 16.11 -18.06 -5.39
N SER A 146 17.05 -18.99 -5.16
CA SER A 146 17.79 -19.10 -3.88
C SER A 146 16.88 -19.35 -2.66
N SER A 147 16.03 -20.37 -2.77
CA SER A 147 15.04 -20.74 -1.74
C SER A 147 15.63 -20.95 -0.34
N GLU A 148 16.92 -21.30 -0.24
CA GLU A 148 17.65 -21.39 1.01
C GLU A 148 17.64 -20.10 1.85
N TYR A 149 17.42 -18.93 1.22
CA TYR A 149 17.35 -17.64 1.89
C TYR A 149 15.92 -17.16 2.20
N HIS A 150 14.88 -17.94 1.91
CA HIS A 150 13.50 -17.58 2.30
C HIS A 150 13.32 -17.30 3.80
N PRO A 151 14.03 -17.95 4.75
CA PRO A 151 14.01 -17.54 6.16
C PRO A 151 14.42 -16.08 6.37
N TYR A 152 15.36 -15.57 5.57
CA TYR A 152 15.74 -14.16 5.60
C TYR A 152 14.63 -13.27 5.04
N PHE A 153 13.95 -13.68 3.97
CA PHE A 153 12.78 -12.94 3.45
C PHE A 153 11.73 -12.73 4.54
N ILE A 154 11.37 -13.79 5.28
CA ILE A 154 10.41 -13.71 6.39
C ILE A 154 10.90 -12.75 7.48
N LYS A 155 12.17 -12.88 7.89
CA LYS A 155 12.76 -11.95 8.86
C LYS A 155 12.67 -10.51 8.36
N ARG A 156 13.04 -10.27 7.10
CA ARG A 156 13.09 -8.93 6.53
C ARG A 156 11.69 -8.31 6.39
N LEU A 157 10.71 -9.09 5.94
CA LEU A 157 9.31 -8.66 5.80
C LEU A 157 8.73 -8.23 7.14
N VAL A 158 8.82 -9.08 8.16
CA VAL A 158 8.27 -8.77 9.49
C VAL A 158 9.03 -7.61 10.13
N SER A 159 10.37 -7.58 10.08
CA SER A 159 11.13 -6.47 10.64
C SER A 159 10.82 -5.13 9.95
N MET A 160 10.61 -5.11 8.63
CA MET A 160 10.21 -3.89 7.92
C MET A 160 8.78 -3.46 8.28
N ALA A 161 7.87 -4.40 8.48
CA ALA A 161 6.49 -4.10 8.88
C ALA A 161 6.39 -3.56 10.32
N MET A 162 7.20 -4.09 11.24
CA MET A 162 7.21 -3.67 12.65
C MET A 162 7.56 -2.18 12.83
N ASP A 163 8.35 -1.62 11.92
CA ASP A 163 8.76 -0.21 11.91
C ASP A 163 7.77 0.71 11.15
N ARG A 164 6.63 0.17 10.72
CA ARG A 164 5.60 0.89 9.94
C ARG A 164 4.23 0.87 10.62
N HIS A 165 3.18 1.29 9.92
CA HIS A 165 1.83 1.39 10.46
C HIS A 165 1.16 0.01 10.51
N ASP A 166 -0.03 -0.07 11.09
CA ASP A 166 -0.74 -1.34 11.25
C ASP A 166 -1.13 -1.96 9.90
N LYS A 167 -1.34 -1.12 8.86
CA LYS A 167 -1.54 -1.56 7.47
C LYS A 167 -0.41 -2.50 7.03
N GLU A 168 0.85 -2.08 7.13
CA GLU A 168 1.98 -2.91 6.68
C GLU A 168 2.16 -4.17 7.55
N LYS A 169 1.76 -4.11 8.84
CA LYS A 169 1.78 -5.30 9.72
C LYS A 169 0.74 -6.34 9.30
N GLU A 170 -0.46 -5.91 8.93
CA GLU A 170 -1.49 -6.78 8.38
C GLU A 170 -1.08 -7.32 7.02
N MET A 171 -0.58 -6.47 6.11
CA MET A 171 -0.07 -6.87 4.80
C MET A 171 1.03 -7.94 4.94
N ALA A 172 1.98 -7.77 5.86
CA ALA A 172 3.02 -8.76 6.10
C ALA A 172 2.44 -10.12 6.53
N SER A 173 1.39 -10.13 7.35
CA SER A 173 0.73 -11.37 7.78
C SER A 173 -0.02 -12.04 6.64
N VAL A 174 -0.78 -11.27 5.86
CA VAL A 174 -1.50 -11.74 4.67
C VAL A 174 -0.52 -12.34 3.65
N LEU A 175 0.60 -11.66 3.38
CA LEU A 175 1.61 -12.17 2.46
C LEU A 175 2.25 -13.46 2.97
N LEU A 176 2.61 -13.54 4.26
CA LEU A 176 3.15 -14.78 4.83
C LEU A 176 2.18 -15.96 4.71
N SER A 177 0.89 -15.70 4.94
CA SER A 177 -0.17 -16.71 4.82
C SER A 177 -0.39 -17.14 3.37
N ALA A 178 -0.34 -16.22 2.41
CA ALA A 178 -0.46 -16.53 0.99
C ALA A 178 0.77 -17.27 0.43
N LEU A 179 1.97 -16.92 0.87
CA LEU A 179 3.21 -17.57 0.43
C LEU A 179 3.41 -18.94 1.09
N TYR A 180 2.74 -19.20 2.21
CA TYR A 180 2.85 -20.47 2.93
C TYR A 180 2.36 -21.63 2.07
N SER A 181 3.08 -22.76 2.14
CA SER A 181 2.85 -24.00 1.39
C SER A 181 3.15 -23.95 -0.11
N ASP A 182 3.02 -22.79 -0.75
CA ASP A 182 3.19 -22.63 -2.20
C ASP A 182 4.59 -22.10 -2.59
N VAL A 183 5.07 -21.04 -1.92
CA VAL A 183 6.40 -20.44 -2.18
C VAL A 183 7.37 -20.74 -1.03
N ILE A 184 6.87 -20.73 0.21
CA ILE A 184 7.65 -20.87 1.42
C ILE A 184 7.16 -22.07 2.22
N SER A 185 8.09 -22.98 2.54
CA SER A 185 7.79 -24.16 3.34
C SER A 185 7.61 -23.85 4.83
N SER A 186 6.87 -24.71 5.54
CA SER A 186 6.71 -24.63 7.01
C SER A 186 8.04 -24.61 7.77
N THR A 187 9.07 -25.30 7.26
CA THR A 187 10.40 -25.30 7.87
C THR A 187 11.08 -23.93 7.73
N GLN A 188 10.94 -23.29 6.57
CA GLN A 188 11.49 -21.96 6.34
C GLN A 188 10.75 -20.89 7.15
N ILE A 189 9.41 -20.96 7.27
CA ILE A 189 8.61 -20.09 8.15
C ILE A 189 9.13 -20.18 9.60
N LYS A 190 9.24 -21.40 10.14
CA LYS A 190 9.76 -21.62 11.49
C LYS A 190 11.15 -21.03 11.67
N GLN A 191 12.04 -21.23 10.70
CA GLN A 191 13.40 -20.69 10.76
C GLN A 191 13.41 -19.17 10.70
N GLY A 192 12.59 -18.55 9.85
CA GLY A 192 12.47 -17.09 9.77
C GLY A 192 11.98 -16.46 11.08
N PHE A 193 10.97 -17.06 11.71
CA PHE A 193 10.50 -16.63 13.03
C PHE A 193 11.53 -16.85 14.14
N LEU A 194 12.31 -17.94 14.10
CA LEU A 194 13.45 -18.11 15.03
C LEU A 194 14.49 -17.00 14.84
N MET A 195 14.83 -16.66 13.59
CA MET A 195 15.77 -15.57 13.30
C MET A 195 15.26 -14.21 13.77
N LEU A 196 13.94 -13.96 13.76
CA LEU A 196 13.32 -12.77 14.32
C LEU A 196 13.46 -12.73 15.84
N LEU A 197 13.13 -13.84 16.51
CA LEU A 197 13.24 -13.96 17.97
C LEU A 197 14.68 -13.82 18.47
N GLU A 198 15.65 -14.35 17.73
CA GLU A 198 17.08 -14.20 18.02
C GLU A 198 17.55 -12.75 17.87
N SER A 199 16.94 -11.98 16.96
CA SER A 199 17.23 -10.54 16.79
C SER A 199 16.32 -9.61 17.58
N ALA A 200 15.45 -10.13 18.46
CA ALA A 200 14.48 -9.29 19.18
C ALA A 200 15.16 -8.24 20.08
N ASP A 201 16.31 -8.58 20.67
CA ASP A 201 17.10 -7.64 21.47
C ASP A 201 17.67 -6.48 20.62
N ASP A 202 18.01 -6.73 19.36
CA ASP A 202 18.46 -5.67 18.43
C ASP A 202 17.28 -4.83 17.93
N LEU A 203 16.14 -5.47 17.62
CA LEU A 203 14.95 -4.79 17.11
C LEU A 203 14.35 -3.80 18.12
N GLU A 204 14.41 -4.10 19.41
CA GLU A 204 13.92 -3.21 20.48
C GLU A 204 14.73 -1.91 20.59
N VAL A 205 15.96 -1.87 20.08
CA VAL A 205 16.76 -0.64 20.05
C VAL A 205 16.14 0.40 19.11
N ASP A 206 15.57 -0.07 17.98
CA ASP A 206 15.05 0.79 16.93
C ASP A 206 13.52 0.96 17.00
N ILE A 207 12.79 -0.05 17.48
CA ILE A 207 11.33 -0.08 17.50
C ILE A 207 10.79 -0.08 18.94
N LEU A 208 10.05 0.98 19.28
CA LEU A 208 9.30 1.04 20.53
C LEU A 208 8.22 -0.06 20.52
N ASP A 209 8.06 -0.76 21.64
CA ASP A 209 7.13 -1.89 21.81
C ASP A 209 7.42 -3.10 20.88
N ALA A 210 8.68 -3.29 20.45
CA ALA A 210 9.08 -4.42 19.60
C ALA A 210 8.66 -5.79 20.18
N VAL A 211 8.65 -5.93 21.50
CA VAL A 211 8.25 -7.16 22.20
C VAL A 211 6.76 -7.44 22.03
N GLU A 212 5.90 -6.43 22.22
CA GLU A 212 4.46 -6.55 21.99
C GLU A 212 4.15 -6.85 20.52
N ILE A 213 4.73 -6.08 19.60
CA ILE A 213 4.43 -6.19 18.16
C ILE A 213 4.88 -7.55 17.62
N LEU A 214 6.11 -7.99 17.91
CA LEU A 214 6.59 -9.29 17.46
C LEU A 214 5.82 -10.43 18.15
N GLY A 215 5.41 -10.25 19.40
CA GLY A 215 4.55 -11.20 20.12
C GLY A 215 3.21 -11.39 19.43
N LEU A 216 2.65 -10.32 18.90
CA LEU A 216 1.42 -10.35 18.10
C LEU A 216 1.64 -11.03 16.75
N PHE A 217 2.74 -10.77 16.04
CA PHE A 217 3.10 -11.51 14.81
C PHE A 217 3.21 -13.02 15.05
N VAL A 218 3.83 -13.44 16.15
CA VAL A 218 3.90 -14.86 16.51
C VAL A 218 2.51 -15.44 16.78
N ALA A 219 1.65 -14.70 17.48
CA ALA A 219 0.27 -15.14 17.72
C ALA A 219 -0.54 -15.23 16.42
N ARG A 220 -0.42 -14.22 15.55
CA ARG A 220 -1.06 -14.16 14.22
C ARG A 220 -0.64 -15.35 13.36
N ALA A 221 0.66 -15.63 13.29
CA ALA A 221 1.19 -16.77 12.56
C ALA A 221 0.70 -18.14 13.10
N VAL A 222 0.37 -18.23 14.39
CA VAL A 222 -0.24 -19.45 14.95
C VAL A 222 -1.73 -19.53 14.64
N VAL A 223 -2.45 -18.41 14.66
CA VAL A 223 -3.88 -18.34 14.29
C VAL A 223 -4.09 -18.64 12.81
N ASP A 224 -3.19 -18.16 11.94
CA ASP A 224 -3.22 -18.36 10.49
C ASP A 224 -2.73 -19.76 10.06
N ASP A 225 -2.45 -20.64 11.02
CA ASP A 225 -1.95 -22.01 10.81
C ASP A 225 -0.61 -22.11 10.03
N ILE A 226 0.14 -21.01 9.88
CA ILE A 226 1.48 -21.01 9.26
C ILE A 226 2.57 -21.44 10.26
N LEU A 227 2.32 -21.28 11.56
CA LEU A 227 3.13 -21.84 12.66
C LEU A 227 2.29 -22.78 13.54
N PRO A 228 2.81 -23.96 13.91
CA PRO A 228 2.08 -24.84 14.82
C PRO A 228 2.09 -24.26 16.26
N PRO A 229 1.03 -24.44 17.07
CA PRO A 229 1.00 -23.97 18.47
C PRO A 229 2.18 -24.46 19.32
N SER A 230 2.70 -25.66 19.02
CA SER A 230 3.90 -26.20 19.69
C SER A 230 5.18 -25.39 19.45
N PHE A 231 5.21 -24.53 18.43
CA PHE A 231 6.34 -23.65 18.12
C PHE A 231 6.76 -22.81 19.32
N VAL A 232 5.80 -22.16 19.99
CA VAL A 232 6.06 -21.27 21.14
C VAL A 232 6.80 -22.02 22.24
N THR A 233 6.31 -23.21 22.61
CA THR A 233 6.93 -24.03 23.66
C THR A 233 8.31 -24.57 23.28
N ARG A 234 8.57 -24.79 21.98
CA ARG A 234 9.87 -25.28 21.49
C ARG A 234 10.88 -24.15 21.40
N ALA A 235 10.50 -23.01 20.86
CA ALA A 235 11.35 -21.83 20.73
C ALA A 235 11.78 -21.28 22.11
N LYS A 236 10.91 -21.36 23.13
CA LYS A 236 11.30 -21.01 24.51
C LYS A 236 12.45 -21.85 25.06
N LYS A 237 12.59 -23.10 24.61
CA LYS A 237 13.68 -23.99 25.09
C LYS A 237 15.02 -23.69 24.42
N SER A 238 15.02 -23.03 23.26
CA SER A 238 16.24 -22.66 22.53
C SER A 238 16.74 -21.25 22.86
N LEU A 239 15.92 -20.42 23.49
CA LEU A 239 16.26 -19.03 23.85
C LEU A 239 16.62 -18.91 25.33
N SER A 240 17.48 -17.95 25.66
CA SER A 240 17.80 -17.59 27.05
C SER A 240 16.58 -16.96 27.71
N GLU A 241 16.27 -17.31 28.96
CA GLU A 241 15.17 -16.68 29.73
C GLU A 241 15.32 -15.16 29.90
N SER A 242 16.56 -14.66 29.76
CA SER A 242 16.87 -13.23 29.85
C SER A 242 16.69 -12.47 28.53
N SER A 243 16.52 -13.14 27.39
CA SER A 243 16.47 -12.47 26.09
C SER A 243 15.10 -11.84 25.82
N LYS A 244 15.07 -10.81 24.98
CA LYS A 244 13.81 -10.22 24.52
C LYS A 244 13.00 -11.19 23.67
N GLY A 245 13.66 -12.06 22.92
CA GLY A 245 12.99 -13.15 22.20
C GLY A 245 12.20 -14.09 23.12
N PHE A 246 12.68 -14.35 24.34
CA PHE A 246 11.92 -15.13 25.32
C PHE A 246 10.69 -14.35 25.83
N GLN A 247 10.84 -13.05 26.07
CA GLN A 247 9.74 -12.17 26.48
C GLN A 247 8.64 -12.09 25.40
N VAL A 248 9.03 -11.97 24.12
CA VAL A 248 8.11 -12.02 22.96
C VAL A 248 7.21 -13.26 23.02
N LEU A 249 7.81 -14.44 23.22
CA LEU A 249 7.05 -15.70 23.32
C LEU A 249 6.18 -15.78 24.58
N GLN A 250 6.56 -15.09 25.66
CA GLN A 250 5.75 -15.00 26.86
C GLN A 250 4.53 -14.08 26.64
N THR A 251 4.73 -12.96 25.97
CA THR A 251 3.67 -12.03 25.56
C THR A 251 2.70 -12.69 24.59
N ALA A 252 3.20 -13.37 23.55
CA ALA A 252 2.38 -14.12 22.60
C ALA A 252 1.44 -15.13 23.28
N GLU A 253 2.00 -15.93 24.20
CA GLU A 253 1.23 -16.95 24.92
C GLU A 253 0.21 -16.33 25.89
N LYS A 254 0.63 -15.38 26.74
CA LYS A 254 -0.22 -14.85 27.81
C LYS A 254 -1.26 -13.85 27.32
N SER A 255 -0.85 -12.94 26.45
CA SER A 255 -1.66 -11.78 26.07
C SER A 255 -2.59 -12.06 24.88
N TYR A 256 -2.21 -12.99 24.00
CA TYR A 256 -2.95 -13.23 22.77
C TYR A 256 -3.50 -14.66 22.71
N LEU A 257 -2.67 -15.70 22.77
CA LEU A 257 -3.10 -17.08 22.55
C LEU A 257 -3.94 -17.67 23.70
N SER A 258 -3.77 -17.17 24.94
CA SER A 258 -4.55 -17.61 26.10
C SER A 258 -5.87 -16.85 26.28
N ALA A 259 -6.14 -15.83 25.45
CA ALA A 259 -7.34 -15.02 25.57
C ALA A 259 -8.59 -15.79 25.06
N PRO A 260 -9.78 -15.57 25.65
CA PRO A 260 -11.04 -15.98 25.04
C PRO A 260 -11.18 -15.31 23.67
N HIS A 261 -11.66 -16.03 22.65
CA HIS A 261 -11.80 -15.51 21.28
C HIS A 261 -10.48 -14.99 20.66
N HIS A 262 -9.34 -15.58 21.04
CA HIS A 262 -8.01 -15.16 20.59
C HIS A 262 -7.84 -15.05 19.07
N ALA A 263 -8.48 -15.94 18.28
CA ALA A 263 -8.38 -15.89 16.82
C ALA A 263 -8.92 -14.57 16.24
N GLU A 264 -10.18 -14.24 16.57
CA GLU A 264 -10.82 -13.00 16.14
C GLU A 264 -10.11 -11.76 16.70
N LEU A 265 -9.68 -11.82 17.97
CA LEU A 265 -8.95 -10.72 18.60
C LEU A 265 -7.67 -10.41 17.85
N VAL A 266 -6.87 -11.44 17.51
CA VAL A 266 -5.58 -11.31 16.83
C VAL A 266 -5.75 -10.89 15.37
N GLU A 267 -6.75 -11.44 14.67
CA GLU A 267 -7.13 -11.05 13.30
C GLU A 267 -7.47 -9.57 13.17
N GLN A 268 -8.17 -9.00 14.17
CA GLN A 268 -8.63 -7.62 14.10
C GLN A 268 -7.62 -6.60 14.63
N ARG A 269 -6.51 -7.01 15.27
CA ARG A 269 -5.58 -6.08 15.93
C ARG A 269 -4.99 -5.03 15.00
N TRP A 270 -4.72 -5.38 13.75
CA TRP A 270 -4.15 -4.47 12.77
C TRP A 270 -5.17 -3.95 11.74
N GLY A 271 -6.45 -4.31 11.90
CA GLY A 271 -7.54 -3.83 11.04
C GLY A 271 -8.31 -4.93 10.31
N GLY A 272 -7.86 -6.19 10.31
CA GLY A 272 -8.59 -7.32 9.72
C GLY A 272 -8.71 -7.30 8.19
N SER A 273 -8.22 -6.26 7.52
CA SER A 273 -8.14 -6.12 6.07
C SER A 273 -6.90 -5.32 5.66
N THR A 274 -6.35 -5.61 4.47
CA THR A 274 -5.26 -4.82 3.85
C THR A 274 -5.73 -3.45 3.35
N HIS A 275 -7.04 -3.25 3.27
CA HIS A 275 -7.69 -2.00 2.88
C HIS A 275 -8.54 -1.49 4.05
N ILE A 276 -8.15 -0.37 4.66
CA ILE A 276 -8.99 0.33 5.63
C ILE A 276 -9.97 1.19 4.82
N THR A 277 -11.28 1.00 4.99
CA THR A 277 -12.26 1.87 4.29
C THR A 277 -12.40 3.20 5.02
N VAL A 278 -12.86 4.23 4.32
CA VAL A 278 -13.15 5.54 4.93
C VAL A 278 -14.21 5.40 6.02
N GLU A 279 -15.20 4.52 5.84
CA GLU A 279 -16.23 4.19 6.83
C GLU A 279 -15.63 3.56 8.09
N GLU A 280 -14.65 2.67 7.93
CA GLU A 280 -13.90 2.04 9.04
C GLU A 280 -13.13 3.10 9.84
N VAL A 281 -12.41 3.99 9.17
CA VAL A 281 -11.68 5.11 9.81
C VAL A 281 -12.65 6.03 10.54
N LYS A 282 -13.73 6.44 9.88
CA LYS A 282 -14.80 7.25 10.44
C LYS A 282 -15.36 6.62 11.73
N LYS A 283 -15.65 5.32 11.69
CA LYS A 283 -16.13 4.57 12.86
C LYS A 283 -15.10 4.58 14.00
N ARG A 284 -13.83 4.27 13.71
CA ARG A 284 -12.73 4.32 14.69
C ARG A 284 -12.57 5.70 15.33
N ILE A 285 -12.66 6.77 14.53
CA ILE A 285 -12.63 8.15 15.03
C ILE A 285 -13.80 8.40 15.99
N THR A 286 -15.02 7.96 15.65
CA THR A 286 -16.18 8.12 16.53
C THR A 286 -16.02 7.36 17.84
N ASP A 287 -15.53 6.12 17.78
CA ASP A 287 -15.33 5.30 18.97
C ASP A 287 -14.25 5.92 19.88
N LEU A 288 -13.14 6.36 19.30
CA LEU A 288 -12.06 7.11 19.98
C LEU A 288 -12.60 8.36 20.69
N LEU A 289 -13.35 9.21 19.98
CA LEU A 289 -13.85 10.46 20.54
C LEU A 289 -14.88 10.22 21.65
N ARG A 290 -15.68 9.16 21.54
CA ARG A 290 -16.63 8.75 22.58
C ARG A 290 -15.90 8.25 23.83
N GLU A 291 -14.91 7.38 23.66
CA GLU A 291 -14.08 6.89 24.75
C GLU A 291 -13.33 8.03 25.45
N TYR A 292 -12.81 8.99 24.68
CA TYR A 292 -12.19 10.18 25.24
C TYR A 292 -13.17 11.08 25.99
N ALA A 293 -14.39 11.24 25.49
CA ALA A 293 -15.43 12.01 26.18
C ALA A 293 -15.82 11.41 27.55
N GLU A 294 -15.67 10.09 27.72
CA GLU A 294 -15.92 9.38 28.98
C GLU A 294 -14.69 9.34 29.89
N SER A 295 -13.49 9.11 29.34
CA SER A 295 -12.26 8.92 30.10
C SER A 295 -11.52 10.23 30.44
N GLY A 296 -11.54 11.20 29.54
CA GLY A 296 -10.75 12.43 29.62
C GLY A 296 -9.23 12.24 29.45
N ASP A 297 -8.77 11.05 29.04
CA ASP A 297 -7.35 10.74 28.84
C ASP A 297 -6.86 11.29 27.50
N THR A 298 -6.22 12.46 27.54
CA THR A 298 -5.74 13.11 26.31
C THR A 298 -4.52 12.41 25.71
N LEU A 299 -3.68 11.76 26.51
CA LEU A 299 -2.50 11.06 26.00
C LEU A 299 -2.92 9.84 25.19
N GLU A 300 -3.89 9.07 25.70
CA GLU A 300 -4.43 7.93 24.99
C GLU A 300 -5.16 8.37 23.71
N ALA A 301 -6.00 9.40 23.77
CA ALA A 301 -6.68 9.93 22.60
C ALA A 301 -5.70 10.39 21.50
N CYS A 302 -4.66 11.15 21.88
CA CYS A 302 -3.61 11.56 20.95
C CYS A 302 -2.81 10.37 20.40
N ARG A 303 -2.58 9.32 21.20
CA ARG A 303 -1.96 8.06 20.74
C ARG A 303 -2.85 7.37 19.71
N CYS A 304 -4.14 7.23 19.99
CA CYS A 304 -5.09 6.63 19.06
C CYS A 304 -5.17 7.41 17.76
N ILE A 305 -5.18 8.75 17.80
CA ILE A 305 -5.16 9.59 16.58
C ILE A 305 -3.88 9.32 15.76
N ARG A 306 -2.70 9.22 16.39
CA ARG A 306 -1.46 8.85 15.68
C ARG A 306 -1.55 7.47 15.03
N GLN A 307 -2.13 6.50 15.74
CA GLN A 307 -2.28 5.13 15.27
C GLN A 307 -3.26 4.99 14.11
N LEU A 308 -4.14 5.98 13.87
CA LEU A 308 -4.99 5.98 12.67
C LEU A 308 -4.15 5.99 11.38
N GLY A 309 -2.92 6.54 11.41
CA GLY A 309 -2.00 6.51 10.25
C GLY A 309 -2.48 7.32 9.05
N VAL A 310 -3.48 8.20 9.23
CA VAL A 310 -4.14 8.96 8.15
C VAL A 310 -4.05 10.46 8.41
N ALA A 311 -2.82 10.99 8.46
CA ALA A 311 -2.57 12.40 8.80
C ALA A 311 -3.35 13.40 7.93
N PHE A 312 -3.61 13.05 6.66
CA PHE A 312 -4.38 13.86 5.73
C PHE A 312 -5.90 13.77 5.92
N PHE A 313 -6.36 12.83 6.75
CA PHE A 313 -7.75 12.61 7.10
C PHE A 313 -8.09 13.13 8.52
N HIS A 314 -7.14 13.76 9.21
CA HIS A 314 -7.33 14.28 10.57
C HIS A 314 -8.39 15.40 10.66
N HIS A 315 -8.73 16.07 9.55
CA HIS A 315 -9.88 16.97 9.48
C HIS A 315 -11.19 16.27 9.91
N GLU A 316 -11.33 14.96 9.73
CA GLU A 316 -12.52 14.21 10.14
C GLU A 316 -12.55 14.03 11.66
N VAL A 317 -11.39 13.91 12.31
CA VAL A 317 -11.27 13.97 13.78
C VAL A 317 -11.80 15.31 14.27
N VAL A 318 -11.37 16.41 13.64
CA VAL A 318 -11.81 17.77 14.00
C VAL A 318 -13.32 17.94 13.78
N LYS A 319 -13.83 17.59 12.60
CA LYS A 319 -15.27 17.68 12.27
C LYS A 319 -16.10 16.88 13.27
N ARG A 320 -15.79 15.60 13.49
CA ARG A 320 -16.56 14.72 14.39
C ARG A 320 -16.44 15.15 15.84
N ALA A 321 -15.28 15.64 16.27
CA ALA A 321 -15.10 16.15 17.62
C ALA A 321 -16.00 17.37 17.86
N LEU A 322 -16.03 18.32 16.92
CA LEU A 322 -16.89 19.49 17.00
C LEU A 322 -18.38 19.12 16.99
N VAL A 323 -18.79 18.17 16.13
CA VAL A 323 -20.17 17.63 16.15
C VAL A 323 -20.50 17.03 17.51
N LEU A 324 -19.62 16.19 18.06
CA LEU A 324 -19.80 15.58 19.39
C LEU A 324 -19.90 16.65 20.50
N ALA A 325 -19.14 17.73 20.41
CA ALA A 325 -19.22 18.86 21.35
C ALA A 325 -20.54 19.66 21.22
N MET A 326 -21.15 19.68 20.03
CA MET A 326 -22.47 20.28 19.81
C MET A 326 -23.60 19.37 20.31
N GLU A 327 -23.51 18.07 20.07
CA GLU A 327 -24.48 17.05 20.50
C GLU A 327 -24.45 16.86 22.03
N ASN A 328 -23.26 16.81 22.61
CA ASN A 328 -23.05 16.60 24.03
C ASN A 328 -22.26 17.76 24.66
N ARG A 329 -23.00 18.73 25.20
CA ARG A 329 -22.43 19.92 25.87
C ARG A 329 -21.57 19.58 27.09
N ALA A 330 -21.72 18.41 27.70
CA ALA A 330 -20.85 17.98 28.80
C ALA A 330 -19.45 17.57 28.30
N ALA A 331 -19.33 17.08 27.06
CA ALA A 331 -18.07 16.69 26.45
C ALA A 331 -17.29 17.88 25.85
N GLU A 332 -17.96 18.99 25.56
CA GLU A 332 -17.37 20.18 24.91
C GLU A 332 -16.03 20.64 25.54
N PRO A 333 -15.89 20.81 26.88
CA PRO A 333 -14.61 21.25 27.45
C PRO A 333 -13.47 20.24 27.22
N LEU A 334 -13.77 18.95 27.26
CA LEU A 334 -12.79 17.88 26.99
C LEU A 334 -12.40 17.89 25.53
N ILE A 335 -13.37 18.01 24.62
CA ILE A 335 -13.11 18.07 23.17
C ILE A 335 -12.22 19.28 22.83
N LEU A 336 -12.52 20.45 23.38
CA LEU A 336 -11.71 21.64 23.18
C LEU A 336 -10.29 21.45 23.73
N LYS A 337 -10.14 20.75 24.86
CA LYS A 337 -8.83 20.37 25.40
C LYS A 337 -8.06 19.45 24.45
N LEU A 338 -8.71 18.45 23.87
CA LEU A 338 -8.09 17.53 22.91
C LEU A 338 -7.63 18.25 21.63
N LEU A 339 -8.51 19.06 21.02
CA LEU A 339 -8.16 19.80 19.80
C LEU A 339 -7.03 20.81 20.03
N LYS A 340 -6.97 21.39 21.24
CA LYS A 340 -5.87 22.26 21.66
C LYS A 340 -4.55 21.48 21.72
N GLU A 341 -4.51 20.38 22.48
CA GLU A 341 -3.30 19.58 22.65
C GLU A 341 -2.84 18.99 21.32
N ALA A 342 -3.76 18.49 20.48
CA ALA A 342 -3.46 17.97 19.16
C ALA A 342 -2.88 19.03 18.19
N SER A 343 -3.31 20.30 18.33
CA SER A 343 -2.76 21.42 17.57
C SER A 343 -1.36 21.82 18.08
N GLU A 344 -1.20 21.97 19.41
CA GLU A 344 0.06 22.38 20.04
C GLU A 344 1.18 21.35 19.85
N GLU A 345 0.84 20.05 19.84
CA GLU A 345 1.78 18.96 19.54
C GLU A 345 2.06 18.78 18.04
N GLY A 346 1.38 19.55 17.17
CA GLY A 346 1.48 19.41 15.71
C GLY A 346 0.90 18.10 15.16
N LEU A 347 0.13 17.37 15.98
CA LEU A 347 -0.53 16.12 15.59
C LEU A 347 -1.61 16.35 14.52
N ILE A 348 -2.32 17.47 14.62
CA ILE A 348 -3.25 17.95 13.60
C ILE A 348 -2.70 19.28 13.08
N SER A 349 -2.37 19.31 11.78
CA SER A 349 -1.83 20.52 11.15
C SER A 349 -2.89 21.63 11.06
N SER A 350 -2.45 22.89 10.97
CA SER A 350 -3.38 24.03 10.80
C SER A 350 -4.26 23.90 9.55
N SER A 351 -3.75 23.27 8.48
CA SER A 351 -4.54 22.95 7.28
C SER A 351 -5.66 21.96 7.59
N GLN A 352 -5.34 20.87 8.28
CA GLN A 352 -6.32 19.85 8.69
C GLN A 352 -7.35 20.39 9.68
N MET A 353 -6.92 21.27 10.59
CA MET A 353 -7.82 22.00 11.48
C MET A 353 -8.79 22.89 10.69
N GLY A 354 -8.28 23.72 9.78
CA GLY A 354 -9.10 24.57 8.90
C GLY A 354 -10.13 23.80 8.10
N LYS A 355 -9.73 22.68 7.50
CA LYS A 355 -10.63 21.81 6.73
C LYS A 355 -11.71 21.17 7.57
N GLY A 356 -11.40 20.76 8.81
CA GLY A 356 -12.39 20.22 9.73
C GLY A 356 -13.50 21.22 10.04
N PHE A 357 -13.14 22.48 10.26
CA PHE A 357 -14.10 23.57 10.45
C PHE A 357 -14.89 23.89 9.17
N ALA A 358 -14.24 23.92 8.01
CA ALA A 358 -14.92 24.14 6.72
C ALA A 358 -15.96 23.05 6.42
N ARG A 359 -15.60 21.77 6.57
CA ARG A 359 -16.55 20.67 6.33
C ARG A 359 -17.72 20.67 7.31
N LEU A 360 -17.49 21.09 8.57
CA LEU A 360 -18.58 21.27 9.52
C LEU A 360 -19.50 22.39 9.05
N HIS A 361 -18.94 23.54 8.64
CA HIS A 361 -19.68 24.67 8.10
C HIS A 361 -20.61 24.25 6.95
N ASP A 362 -20.10 23.52 5.96
CA ASP A 362 -20.87 23.07 4.80
C ASP A 362 -22.02 22.12 5.17
N SER A 363 -21.88 21.40 6.29
CA SER A 363 -22.92 20.50 6.83
C SER A 363 -23.83 21.15 7.88
N LEU A 364 -23.70 22.46 8.17
CA LEU A 364 -24.46 23.09 9.25
C LEU A 364 -25.97 23.13 9.01
N ASP A 365 -26.41 23.25 7.77
CA ASP A 365 -27.84 23.29 7.45
C ASP A 365 -28.51 21.94 7.74
N ASP A 366 -27.83 20.84 7.42
CA ASP A 366 -28.27 19.48 7.72
C ASP A 366 -28.20 19.20 9.23
N LEU A 367 -27.06 19.56 9.87
CA LEU A 367 -26.87 19.41 11.31
C LEU A 367 -27.89 20.24 12.13
N ALA A 368 -28.35 21.37 11.59
CA ALA A 368 -29.37 22.20 12.24
C ALA A 368 -30.75 21.53 12.32
N LEU A 369 -31.00 20.49 11.52
CA LEU A 369 -32.21 19.67 11.61
C LEU A 369 -32.24 18.88 12.92
N ASP A 370 -31.09 18.40 13.37
CA ASP A 370 -30.94 17.64 14.62
C ASP A 370 -30.60 18.53 15.82
N ILE A 371 -29.81 19.60 15.59
CA ILE A 371 -29.34 20.53 16.62
C ILE A 371 -29.75 21.96 16.23
N PRO A 372 -30.90 22.48 16.70
CA PRO A 372 -31.40 23.81 16.28
C PRO A 372 -30.44 24.98 16.52
N SER A 373 -29.51 24.83 17.47
CA SER A 373 -28.48 25.84 17.79
C SER A 373 -27.15 25.64 17.05
N ALA A 374 -27.03 24.69 16.12
CA ALA A 374 -25.78 24.32 15.45
C ALA A 374 -25.01 25.52 14.90
N LYS A 375 -25.70 26.42 14.17
CA LYS A 375 -25.09 27.63 13.59
C LYS A 375 -24.47 28.56 14.65
N SER A 376 -25.22 28.85 15.71
CA SER A 376 -24.73 29.70 16.81
C SER A 376 -23.59 29.06 17.60
N LEU A 377 -23.62 27.73 17.76
CA LEU A 377 -22.55 26.99 18.41
C LEU A 377 -21.28 26.98 17.55
N PHE A 378 -21.43 26.80 16.24
CA PHE A 378 -20.32 26.84 15.30
C PHE A 378 -19.60 28.19 15.34
N GLU A 379 -20.33 29.29 15.27
CA GLU A 379 -19.75 30.65 15.38
C GLU A 379 -18.96 30.83 16.68
N SER A 380 -19.49 30.33 17.81
CA SER A 380 -18.80 30.40 19.10
C SER A 380 -17.51 29.58 19.13
N LEU A 381 -17.52 28.38 18.55
CA LEU A 381 -16.37 27.47 18.47
C LEU A 381 -15.32 28.00 17.49
N ALA A 382 -15.73 28.55 16.35
CA ALA A 382 -14.83 29.17 15.37
C ALA A 382 -14.13 30.40 15.97
N GLN A 383 -14.85 31.25 16.70
CA GLN A 383 -14.27 32.41 17.39
C GLN A 383 -13.26 31.98 18.46
N LEU A 384 -13.57 30.91 19.20
CA LEU A 384 -12.65 30.33 20.18
C LEU A 384 -11.40 29.74 19.52
N ALA A 385 -11.56 29.06 18.38
CA ALA A 385 -10.47 28.48 17.61
C ALA A 385 -9.52 29.57 17.06
N VAL A 386 -10.05 30.68 16.55
CA VAL A 386 -9.24 31.85 16.13
C VAL A 386 -8.51 32.47 17.33
N THR A 387 -9.19 32.62 18.47
CA THR A 387 -8.59 33.19 19.70
C THR A 387 -7.43 32.34 20.23
N ASN A 388 -7.54 31.02 20.09
CA ASN A 388 -6.49 30.07 20.48
C ASN A 388 -5.49 29.76 19.34
N SER A 389 -5.53 30.50 18.23
CA SER A 389 -4.64 30.33 17.07
C SER A 389 -4.71 28.95 16.39
N TRP A 390 -5.85 28.28 16.47
CA TRP A 390 -6.10 27.02 15.74
C TRP A 390 -6.49 27.28 14.28
N LEU A 391 -7.07 28.45 14.00
CA LEU A 391 -7.51 28.89 12.68
C LEU A 391 -6.91 30.27 12.36
N ASP A 392 -6.60 30.51 11.09
CA ASP A 392 -6.18 31.82 10.63
C ASP A 392 -7.38 32.79 10.54
N SER A 393 -7.13 34.05 10.86
CA SER A 393 -8.10 35.15 10.78
C SER A 393 -8.70 35.35 9.38
N SER A 394 -8.01 34.87 8.34
CA SER A 394 -8.46 34.86 6.95
C SER A 394 -9.65 33.93 6.69
N PHE A 395 -9.86 32.90 7.53
CA PHE A 395 -10.97 31.95 7.40
C PHE A 395 -12.33 32.66 7.39
N MET A 396 -12.50 33.69 8.22
CA MET A 396 -13.75 34.46 8.32
C MET A 396 -13.94 35.48 7.19
N ASN A 397 -12.88 35.87 6.47
CA ASN A 397 -12.92 36.91 5.43
C ASN A 397 -13.26 36.36 4.02
N SER A 398 -13.17 35.05 3.82
CA SER A 398 -13.44 34.39 2.52
C SER A 398 -14.93 34.30 2.16
N GLN A 399 -15.85 34.70 3.05
CA GLN A 399 -17.31 34.65 2.87
C GLN A 399 -17.90 35.82 2.03
N GLY A 400 -17.07 36.76 1.54
CA GLY A 400 -17.54 38.08 1.09
C GLY A 400 -17.68 38.35 -0.42
N ASP A 401 -17.29 37.46 -1.32
CA ASP A 401 -17.18 37.79 -2.77
C ASP A 401 -18.08 36.87 -3.63
N MET A 402 -19.39 37.16 -3.66
CA MET A 402 -20.45 36.32 -4.26
C MET A 402 -21.41 37.14 -5.14
N ALA A 403 -20.93 37.83 -6.18
CA ALA A 403 -21.84 38.57 -7.07
C ALA A 403 -21.44 38.64 -8.56
N ILE A 404 -20.21 38.29 -8.93
CA ILE A 404 -19.77 38.27 -10.34
C ILE A 404 -19.75 36.84 -10.91
N THR A 405 -19.78 35.84 -10.04
CA THR A 405 -19.56 34.41 -10.32
C THR A 405 -20.81 33.64 -10.76
N GLU A 406 -22.03 34.11 -10.45
CA GLU A 406 -23.26 33.29 -10.49
C GLU A 406 -23.65 32.73 -11.88
N ALA A 407 -23.33 33.42 -12.99
CA ALA A 407 -23.75 33.02 -14.33
C ALA A 407 -22.78 32.03 -15.01
N GLU A 408 -21.48 32.16 -14.78
CA GLU A 408 -20.47 31.16 -15.20
C GLU A 408 -20.59 29.89 -14.34
N ASP A 409 -20.91 30.06 -13.06
CA ASP A 409 -21.17 28.96 -12.14
C ASP A 409 -22.37 28.11 -12.55
N GLU A 410 -23.44 28.69 -13.11
CA GLU A 410 -24.64 27.92 -13.47
C GLU A 410 -24.41 27.00 -14.68
N LYS A 411 -23.69 27.48 -15.70
CA LYS A 411 -23.28 26.63 -16.83
C LYS A 411 -22.35 25.51 -16.38
N LEU A 412 -21.37 25.84 -15.53
CA LEU A 412 -20.46 24.85 -14.97
C LEU A 412 -21.19 23.84 -14.08
N ARG A 413 -22.17 24.27 -13.29
CA ARG A 413 -23.03 23.38 -12.48
C ARG A 413 -23.83 22.42 -13.35
N HIS A 414 -24.43 22.91 -14.44
CA HIS A 414 -25.15 22.06 -15.38
C HIS A 414 -24.21 21.05 -16.04
N TYR A 415 -23.06 21.51 -16.56
CA TYR A 415 -22.04 20.64 -17.14
C TYR A 415 -21.60 19.54 -16.17
N LYS A 416 -21.24 19.90 -14.93
CA LYS A 416 -20.85 18.95 -13.87
C LYS A 416 -21.93 17.90 -13.58
N LYS A 417 -23.20 18.23 -13.74
CA LYS A 417 -24.31 17.29 -13.54
C LYS A 417 -24.43 16.30 -14.70
N GLU A 418 -24.37 16.78 -15.93
CA GLU A 418 -24.52 15.93 -17.12
C GLU A 418 -23.35 14.94 -17.27
N ILE A 419 -22.12 15.39 -17.07
CA ILE A 419 -20.93 14.53 -17.20
C ILE A 419 -20.93 13.35 -16.22
N VAL A 420 -21.56 13.50 -15.04
CA VAL A 420 -21.68 12.40 -14.07
C VAL A 420 -22.53 11.27 -14.64
N SER A 421 -23.63 11.61 -15.33
CA SER A 421 -24.47 10.61 -15.98
C SER A 421 -23.71 9.91 -17.11
N ILE A 422 -23.00 10.68 -17.94
CA ILE A 422 -22.21 10.15 -19.06
C ILE A 422 -21.11 9.19 -18.57
N ILE A 423 -20.36 9.58 -17.53
CA ILE A 423 -19.30 8.74 -16.95
C ILE A 423 -19.88 7.45 -16.35
N HIS A 424 -21.01 7.54 -15.64
CA HIS A 424 -21.66 6.37 -15.07
C HIS A 424 -22.19 5.41 -16.13
N GLU A 425 -22.76 5.93 -17.22
CA GLU A 425 -23.19 5.11 -18.35
C GLU A 425 -22.00 4.41 -18.99
N TYR A 426 -20.90 5.13 -19.22
CA TYR A 426 -19.65 4.54 -19.72
C TYR A 426 -19.10 3.44 -18.82
N PHE A 427 -19.05 3.64 -17.49
CA PHE A 427 -18.61 2.56 -16.59
C PHE A 427 -19.50 1.32 -16.61
N LEU A 428 -20.73 1.42 -17.13
CA LEU A 428 -21.64 0.28 -17.30
C LEU A 428 -21.56 -0.34 -18.70
N SER A 429 -21.30 0.45 -19.73
CA SER A 429 -21.36 0.04 -21.14
C SER A 429 -20.00 -0.24 -21.78
N ASP A 430 -18.93 0.38 -21.26
CA ASP A 430 -17.59 0.45 -21.88
C ASP A 430 -17.61 1.00 -23.33
N ASP A 431 -18.63 1.80 -23.68
CA ASP A 431 -18.81 2.38 -25.02
C ASP A 431 -18.14 3.76 -25.13
N ILE A 432 -16.85 3.76 -25.48
CA ILE A 432 -16.07 4.99 -25.70
C ILE A 432 -16.69 5.86 -26.82
N PRO A 433 -17.05 5.32 -28.01
CA PRO A 433 -17.66 6.13 -29.07
C PRO A 433 -18.99 6.82 -28.69
N GLU A 434 -19.83 6.20 -27.87
CA GLU A 434 -21.06 6.84 -27.36
C GLU A 434 -20.75 7.94 -26.33
N LEU A 435 -19.78 7.71 -25.45
CA LEU A 435 -19.33 8.75 -24.51
C LEU A 435 -18.77 9.97 -25.24
N ILE A 436 -17.92 9.77 -26.27
CA ILE A 436 -17.35 10.88 -27.05
C ILE A 436 -18.47 11.69 -27.71
N ARG A 437 -19.43 11.02 -28.35
CA ARG A 437 -20.61 11.69 -28.95
C ARG A 437 -21.40 12.49 -27.92
N SER A 438 -21.62 11.91 -26.74
CA SER A 438 -22.32 12.59 -25.64
C SER A 438 -21.56 13.84 -25.15
N LEU A 439 -20.22 13.81 -25.12
CA LEU A 439 -19.41 14.97 -24.75
C LEU A 439 -19.40 16.06 -25.84
N GLU A 440 -19.34 15.68 -27.11
CA GLU A 440 -19.43 16.62 -28.23
C GLU A 440 -20.79 17.33 -28.26
N ASP A 441 -21.88 16.61 -27.93
CA ASP A 441 -23.23 17.15 -27.84
C ASP A 441 -23.39 18.21 -26.73
N LEU A 442 -22.56 18.18 -25.68
CA LEU A 442 -22.53 19.22 -24.65
C LEU A 442 -21.93 20.55 -25.14
N GLN A 443 -21.19 20.53 -26.26
CA GLN A 443 -20.62 21.72 -26.92
C GLN A 443 -19.85 22.68 -25.98
N SER A 444 -19.17 22.14 -24.96
CA SER A 444 -18.48 22.93 -23.93
C SER A 444 -17.02 22.48 -23.72
N PRO A 445 -16.16 22.58 -24.75
CA PRO A 445 -14.77 22.11 -24.69
C PRO A 445 -13.92 22.83 -23.63
N GLU A 446 -14.29 24.05 -23.23
CA GLU A 446 -13.64 24.80 -22.15
C GLU A 446 -13.69 24.08 -20.79
N TYR A 447 -14.59 23.10 -20.63
CA TYR A 447 -14.72 22.30 -19.41
C TYR A 447 -14.14 20.89 -19.52
N ASN A 448 -13.39 20.57 -20.58
CA ASN A 448 -12.69 19.29 -20.73
C ASN A 448 -11.79 18.95 -19.51
N PRO A 449 -11.02 19.89 -18.93
CA PRO A 449 -10.28 19.65 -17.68
C PRO A 449 -11.18 19.23 -16.51
N VAL A 450 -12.40 19.76 -16.44
CA VAL A 450 -13.38 19.45 -15.38
C VAL A 450 -13.95 18.05 -15.58
N PHE A 451 -14.17 17.63 -16.83
CA PHE A 451 -14.54 16.25 -17.15
C PHE A 451 -13.46 15.26 -16.69
N LEU A 452 -12.20 15.49 -17.06
CA LEU A 452 -11.07 14.64 -16.65
C LEU A 452 -11.02 14.51 -15.13
N LYS A 453 -11.06 15.64 -14.42
CA LYS A 453 -11.12 15.66 -12.96
C LYS A 453 -12.26 14.78 -12.44
N LYS A 454 -13.46 14.94 -12.99
CA LYS A 454 -14.62 14.17 -12.52
C LYS A 454 -14.53 12.68 -12.83
N LEU A 455 -14.01 12.30 -14.00
CA LEU A 455 -13.77 10.92 -14.40
C LEU A 455 -12.85 10.21 -13.42
N ILE A 456 -11.68 10.79 -13.16
CA ILE A 456 -10.68 10.18 -12.26
C ILE A 456 -11.20 10.14 -10.82
N THR A 457 -11.84 11.21 -10.32
CA THR A 457 -12.45 11.18 -8.98
C THR A 457 -13.51 10.09 -8.84
N LEU A 458 -14.39 9.89 -9.83
CA LEU A 458 -15.39 8.83 -9.79
C LEU A 458 -14.79 7.42 -9.94
N ALA A 459 -13.68 7.28 -10.66
CA ALA A 459 -12.98 6.01 -10.80
C ALA A 459 -12.26 5.59 -9.51
N MET A 460 -11.63 6.54 -8.81
CA MET A 460 -10.92 6.28 -7.55
C MET A 460 -11.86 5.84 -6.42
N ASP A 461 -13.12 6.28 -6.43
CA ASP A 461 -14.16 5.85 -5.48
C ASP A 461 -14.72 4.43 -5.78
N ARG A 462 -14.16 3.76 -6.79
CA ARG A 462 -14.62 2.45 -7.30
C ARG A 462 -13.49 1.43 -7.35
N LYS A 463 -13.73 0.28 -7.98
CA LYS A 463 -12.77 -0.82 -8.07
C LYS A 463 -11.70 -0.50 -9.11
N ASN A 464 -10.63 -1.28 -9.12
CA ASN A 464 -9.56 -1.10 -10.09
C ASN A 464 -10.01 -1.26 -11.55
N HIS A 465 -11.15 -1.95 -11.79
CA HIS A 465 -11.76 -2.01 -13.11
C HIS A 465 -12.10 -0.62 -13.66
N GLU A 466 -12.82 0.21 -12.91
CA GLU A 466 -13.17 1.55 -13.34
C GLU A 466 -11.95 2.48 -13.44
N LYS A 467 -10.89 2.22 -12.66
CA LYS A 467 -9.61 2.93 -12.77
C LYS A 467 -8.88 2.61 -14.07
N GLU A 468 -8.91 1.35 -14.49
CA GLU A 468 -8.43 0.93 -15.81
C GLU A 468 -9.27 1.54 -16.93
N MET A 469 -10.60 1.44 -16.85
CA MET A 469 -11.50 2.08 -17.83
C MET A 469 -11.22 3.58 -17.97
N ALA A 470 -11.06 4.29 -16.85
CA ALA A 470 -10.71 5.71 -16.87
C ALA A 470 -9.35 5.99 -17.52
N SER A 471 -8.35 5.13 -17.31
CA SER A 471 -7.01 5.27 -17.92
C SER A 471 -7.07 5.04 -19.44
N VAL A 472 -7.77 4.00 -19.89
CA VAL A 472 -7.99 3.69 -21.31
C VAL A 472 -8.79 4.80 -21.99
N LEU A 473 -9.87 5.25 -21.35
CA LEU A 473 -10.70 6.34 -21.87
C LEU A 473 -9.88 7.63 -22.00
N LEU A 474 -9.00 7.94 -21.04
CA LEU A 474 -8.15 9.13 -21.12
C LEU A 474 -7.26 9.14 -22.36
N ALA A 475 -6.69 7.98 -22.72
CA ALA A 475 -5.90 7.83 -23.93
C ALA A 475 -6.75 8.00 -25.21
N ALA A 476 -7.95 7.43 -25.24
CA ALA A 476 -8.87 7.60 -26.37
C ALA A 476 -9.32 9.06 -26.53
N LEU A 477 -9.68 9.72 -25.43
CA LEU A 477 -10.09 11.12 -25.42
C LEU A 477 -8.97 12.04 -25.91
N HIS A 478 -7.72 11.79 -25.52
CA HIS A 478 -6.56 12.57 -25.98
C HIS A 478 -6.31 12.45 -27.48
N ILE A 479 -6.63 11.30 -28.08
CA ILE A 479 -6.51 11.09 -29.52
C ILE A 479 -7.62 11.83 -30.28
N GLU A 480 -8.85 11.82 -29.75
CA GLU A 480 -10.03 12.28 -30.49
C GLU A 480 -10.44 13.72 -30.18
N ILE A 481 -10.58 14.10 -28.90
CA ILE A 481 -11.23 15.37 -28.51
C ILE A 481 -10.47 16.25 -27.52
N PHE A 482 -9.53 15.72 -26.72
CA PHE A 482 -8.81 16.47 -25.68
C PHE A 482 -7.41 16.83 -26.16
N SER A 483 -7.01 18.08 -25.97
CA SER A 483 -5.62 18.49 -26.21
C SER A 483 -4.73 18.06 -25.03
N THR A 484 -3.42 17.97 -25.24
CA THR A 484 -2.46 17.77 -24.13
C THR A 484 -2.60 18.84 -23.05
N GLN A 485 -2.97 20.08 -23.43
CA GLN A 485 -3.19 21.15 -22.45
C GLN A 485 -4.42 20.87 -21.56
N ASP A 486 -5.50 20.33 -22.13
CA ASP A 486 -6.68 19.94 -21.35
C ASP A 486 -6.35 18.84 -20.34
N ILE A 487 -5.48 17.90 -20.72
CA ILE A 487 -4.99 16.84 -19.83
C ILE A 487 -4.15 17.45 -18.69
N VAL A 488 -3.19 18.32 -19.01
CA VAL A 488 -2.35 19.02 -18.03
C VAL A 488 -3.19 19.84 -17.07
N ASP A 489 -4.17 20.60 -17.56
CA ASP A 489 -5.05 21.42 -16.75
C ASP A 489 -5.97 20.55 -15.88
N GLY A 490 -6.47 19.43 -16.41
CA GLY A 490 -7.31 18.49 -15.66
C GLY A 490 -6.55 17.82 -14.51
N PHE A 491 -5.31 17.36 -14.75
CA PHE A 491 -4.46 16.84 -13.67
C PHE A 491 -4.04 17.94 -12.69
N THR A 492 -3.82 19.17 -13.14
CA THR A 492 -3.56 20.30 -12.24
C THR A 492 -4.75 20.51 -11.29
N LEU A 493 -5.97 20.56 -11.83
CA LEU A 493 -7.20 20.67 -11.03
C LEU A 493 -7.42 19.51 -10.06
N LEU A 494 -7.00 18.29 -10.43
CA LEU A 494 -7.04 17.12 -9.55
C LEU A 494 -6.06 17.27 -8.39
N LEU A 495 -4.82 17.64 -8.69
CA LEU A 495 -3.74 17.77 -7.70
C LEU A 495 -3.93 18.96 -6.77
N GLU A 496 -4.49 20.07 -7.25
CA GLU A 496 -4.93 21.20 -6.40
C GLU A 496 -5.99 20.76 -5.39
N SER A 497 -6.89 19.86 -5.80
CA SER A 497 -7.89 19.25 -4.92
C SER A 497 -7.47 17.88 -4.36
N ALA A 498 -6.20 17.47 -4.46
CA ALA A 498 -5.79 16.13 -4.03
C ALA A 498 -6.01 15.96 -2.53
N GLU A 499 -5.75 17.03 -1.78
CA GLU A 499 -6.00 17.05 -0.35
C GLU A 499 -7.50 16.95 -0.02
N ASP A 500 -8.37 17.50 -0.87
CA ASP A 500 -9.83 17.42 -0.71
C ASP A 500 -10.37 16.05 -1.15
N THR A 501 -9.72 15.45 -2.14
CA THR A 501 -10.05 14.10 -2.64
C THR A 501 -9.64 13.04 -1.62
N ALA A 502 -8.50 13.24 -0.95
CA ALA A 502 -8.04 12.39 0.15
C ALA A 502 -9.02 12.39 1.36
N LEU A 503 -9.95 13.36 1.43
CA LEU A 503 -11.00 13.41 2.45
C LEU A 503 -12.13 12.41 2.22
N ASP A 504 -12.22 11.84 1.01
CA ASP A 504 -13.27 10.90 0.62
C ASP A 504 -12.69 9.57 0.12
N ILE A 505 -11.40 9.53 -0.25
CA ILE A 505 -10.73 8.35 -0.79
C ILE A 505 -9.39 8.14 -0.05
N LEU A 506 -9.25 7.02 0.66
CA LEU A 506 -8.00 6.64 1.30
C LEU A 506 -6.94 6.33 0.23
N ASP A 507 -5.68 6.71 0.45
CA ASP A 507 -4.58 6.56 -0.51
C ASP A 507 -4.74 7.35 -1.84
N ALA A 508 -5.62 8.37 -1.90
CA ALA A 508 -5.85 9.19 -3.10
C ALA A 508 -4.56 9.72 -3.76
N SER A 509 -3.55 10.11 -2.96
CA SER A 509 -2.25 10.55 -3.49
C SER A 509 -1.51 9.45 -4.26
N ASN A 510 -1.53 8.20 -3.78
CA ASN A 510 -0.89 7.08 -4.48
C ASN A 510 -1.66 6.71 -5.75
N GLU A 511 -3.00 6.71 -5.70
CA GLU A 511 -3.82 6.44 -6.89
C GLU A 511 -3.67 7.52 -7.96
N LEU A 512 -3.66 8.80 -7.57
CA LEU A 512 -3.38 9.91 -8.48
C LEU A 512 -1.97 9.80 -9.08
N ALA A 513 -0.98 9.37 -8.30
CA ALA A 513 0.37 9.12 -8.81
C ALA A 513 0.38 8.00 -9.86
N LEU A 514 -0.39 6.93 -9.65
CA LEU A 514 -0.56 5.84 -10.62
C LEU A 514 -1.25 6.33 -11.90
N PHE A 515 -2.32 7.12 -11.81
CA PHE A 515 -2.98 7.73 -12.99
C PHE A 515 -2.02 8.63 -13.78
N LEU A 516 -1.24 9.47 -13.11
CA LEU A 516 -0.21 10.31 -13.75
C LEU A 516 0.86 9.47 -14.44
N ALA A 517 1.38 8.45 -13.76
CA ALA A 517 2.40 7.56 -14.30
C ALA A 517 1.86 6.73 -15.49
N ARG A 518 0.60 6.26 -15.39
CA ARG A 518 -0.11 5.55 -16.46
C ARG A 518 -0.31 6.44 -17.68
N ALA A 519 -0.73 7.69 -17.49
CA ALA A 519 -0.90 8.67 -18.58
C ALA A 519 0.43 8.96 -19.30
N VAL A 520 1.57 8.91 -18.61
CA VAL A 520 2.89 9.00 -19.26
C VAL A 520 3.21 7.75 -20.08
N VAL A 521 2.87 6.57 -19.57
CA VAL A 521 3.11 5.31 -20.29
C VAL A 521 2.19 5.13 -21.50
N ASP A 522 0.97 5.66 -21.45
CA ASP A 522 0.02 5.67 -22.57
C ASP A 522 0.27 6.80 -23.58
N ASP A 523 1.41 7.51 -23.48
CA ASP A 523 1.78 8.65 -24.33
C ASP A 523 0.78 9.82 -24.34
N VAL A 524 -0.11 9.88 -23.34
CA VAL A 524 -1.05 11.00 -23.13
C VAL A 524 -0.30 12.23 -22.60
N LEU A 525 0.66 12.00 -21.70
CA LEU A 525 1.55 13.01 -21.13
C LEU A 525 3.01 12.68 -21.42
N ALA A 526 3.83 13.70 -21.70
CA ALA A 526 5.28 13.54 -21.70
C ALA A 526 5.83 13.71 -20.27
N PRO A 527 7.01 13.13 -19.95
CA PRO A 527 7.65 13.33 -18.64
C PRO A 527 7.83 14.80 -18.25
N LEU A 528 8.10 15.68 -19.23
CA LEU A 528 8.21 17.14 -19.03
C LEU A 528 6.89 17.79 -18.59
N ASN A 529 5.74 17.21 -18.93
CA ASN A 529 4.45 17.73 -18.47
C ASN A 529 4.26 17.51 -16.97
N LEU A 530 4.88 16.48 -16.37
CA LEU A 530 4.85 16.32 -14.91
C LEU A 530 5.58 17.47 -14.19
N GLU A 531 6.69 17.95 -14.76
CA GLU A 531 7.39 19.13 -14.24
C GLU A 531 6.55 20.39 -14.41
N GLU A 532 5.88 20.54 -15.55
CA GLU A 532 4.97 21.66 -15.82
C GLU A 532 3.82 21.71 -14.80
N ILE A 533 3.14 20.59 -14.56
CA ILE A 533 2.07 20.49 -13.57
C ILE A 533 2.63 20.83 -12.18
N GLY A 534 3.80 20.29 -11.82
CA GLY A 534 4.43 20.55 -10.51
C GLY A 534 4.76 22.03 -10.28
N ASN A 535 5.19 22.74 -11.32
CA ASN A 535 5.49 24.18 -11.25
C ASN A 535 4.25 25.07 -11.09
N ARG A 536 3.06 24.55 -11.45
CA ARG A 536 1.77 25.27 -11.29
C ARG A 536 1.20 25.12 -9.88
N LEU A 537 1.61 24.09 -9.14
CA LEU A 537 1.13 23.81 -7.79
C LEU A 537 1.84 24.66 -6.73
N ALA A 538 1.15 24.90 -5.61
CA ALA A 538 1.75 25.56 -4.45
C ALA A 538 2.91 24.71 -3.88
N PRO A 539 4.03 25.35 -3.46
CA PRO A 539 5.16 24.61 -2.89
C PRO A 539 4.74 23.90 -1.59
N ASN A 540 5.14 22.63 -1.44
CA ASN A 540 4.84 21.74 -0.31
C ASN A 540 3.36 21.33 -0.14
N CYS A 541 2.55 21.35 -1.20
CA CYS A 541 1.21 20.72 -1.16
C CYS A 541 1.29 19.21 -1.47
N ASN A 542 0.29 18.43 -1.06
CA ASN A 542 0.25 16.98 -1.33
C ASN A 542 0.30 16.64 -2.84
N GLY A 543 -0.19 17.56 -3.69
CA GLY A 543 -0.10 17.42 -5.14
C GLY A 543 1.36 17.39 -5.63
N SER A 544 2.25 18.15 -5.01
CA SER A 544 3.68 18.16 -5.35
C SER A 544 4.38 16.85 -4.96
N GLU A 545 4.03 16.27 -3.81
CA GLU A 545 4.51 14.95 -3.39
C GLU A 545 4.00 13.84 -4.31
N THR A 546 2.73 13.91 -4.70
CA THR A 546 2.10 12.99 -5.67
C THR A 546 2.85 12.96 -7.01
N ILE A 547 3.31 14.12 -7.49
CA ILE A 547 4.13 14.21 -8.71
C ILE A 547 5.49 13.53 -8.51
N HIS A 548 6.15 13.72 -7.38
CA HIS A 548 7.42 13.04 -7.10
C HIS A 548 7.27 11.52 -7.05
N VAL A 549 6.17 11.01 -6.50
CA VAL A 549 5.84 9.57 -6.53
C VAL A 549 5.63 9.12 -7.98
N ALA A 550 4.83 9.85 -8.78
CA ALA A 550 4.61 9.52 -10.19
C ALA A 550 5.91 9.49 -11.01
N GLN A 551 6.79 10.48 -10.82
CA GLN A 551 8.11 10.53 -11.46
C GLN A 551 8.98 9.32 -11.07
N SER A 552 8.93 8.93 -9.80
CA SER A 552 9.67 7.76 -9.29
C SER A 552 9.15 6.46 -9.89
N LEU A 553 7.83 6.33 -10.04
CA LEU A 553 7.17 5.18 -10.68
C LEU A 553 7.56 5.06 -12.16
N VAL A 554 7.51 6.16 -12.91
CA VAL A 554 7.91 6.20 -14.33
C VAL A 554 9.40 5.91 -14.50
N GLY A 555 10.25 6.38 -13.58
CA GLY A 555 11.69 6.16 -13.59
C GLY A 555 12.14 4.75 -13.18
N ALA A 556 11.22 3.91 -12.67
CA ALA A 556 11.55 2.59 -12.20
C ALA A 556 11.88 1.60 -13.34
N ARG A 557 12.67 0.57 -13.03
CA ARG A 557 12.98 -0.49 -14.01
C ARG A 557 11.69 -1.22 -14.39
N HIS A 558 11.50 -1.48 -15.69
CA HIS A 558 10.29 -2.10 -16.24
C HIS A 558 8.99 -1.31 -15.99
N ALA A 559 9.09 0.01 -15.72
CA ALA A 559 7.94 0.87 -15.44
C ALA A 559 6.83 0.77 -16.49
N GLY A 560 7.16 0.72 -17.79
CA GLY A 560 6.15 0.58 -18.85
C GLY A 560 5.26 -0.65 -18.68
N GLU A 561 5.83 -1.86 -18.56
CA GLU A 561 5.05 -3.10 -18.41
C GLU A 561 4.31 -3.17 -17.06
N ARG A 562 4.91 -2.61 -16.00
CA ARG A 562 4.29 -2.58 -14.66
C ARG A 562 3.12 -1.61 -14.58
N LEU A 563 3.30 -0.39 -15.10
CA LEU A 563 2.26 0.64 -15.10
C LEU A 563 1.11 0.28 -16.05
N LEU A 564 1.38 -0.41 -17.16
CA LEU A 564 0.34 -1.02 -18.01
C LEU A 564 -0.58 -2.00 -17.25
N ARG A 565 -0.17 -2.48 -16.07
CA ARG A 565 -0.93 -3.42 -15.23
C ARG A 565 -1.21 -2.88 -13.83
N CYS A 566 -1.01 -1.58 -13.58
CA CYS A 566 -1.07 -1.03 -12.22
C CYS A 566 -2.45 -1.14 -11.57
N TRP A 567 -3.51 -1.26 -12.38
CA TRP A 567 -4.88 -1.50 -11.92
C TRP A 567 -5.27 -3.00 -11.96
N GLY A 568 -4.32 -3.89 -12.24
CA GLY A 568 -4.57 -5.31 -12.53
C GLY A 568 -4.76 -5.60 -14.02
N GLY A 569 -5.00 -6.87 -14.38
CA GLY A 569 -5.04 -7.33 -15.76
C GLY A 569 -6.24 -6.83 -16.57
N GLY A 570 -6.21 -5.58 -17.02
CA GLY A 570 -6.88 -5.00 -18.21
C GLY A 570 -8.40 -5.14 -18.38
N SER A 571 -9.10 -5.83 -17.47
CA SER A 571 -10.50 -6.24 -17.66
C SER A 571 -11.29 -6.39 -16.37
N GLY A 572 -10.66 -6.15 -15.20
CA GLY A 572 -11.33 -6.19 -13.90
C GLY A 572 -11.69 -7.59 -13.37
N TRP A 573 -11.27 -8.68 -14.02
CA TRP A 573 -11.51 -10.04 -13.53
C TRP A 573 -10.48 -10.47 -12.49
N ALA A 574 -10.93 -11.14 -11.41
CA ALA A 574 -10.02 -11.97 -10.65
C ALA A 574 -9.48 -13.08 -11.57
N VAL A 575 -8.21 -13.46 -11.41
CA VAL A 575 -7.56 -14.47 -12.26
C VAL A 575 -8.36 -15.78 -12.28
N GLU A 576 -8.99 -16.15 -11.17
CA GLU A 576 -9.87 -17.32 -11.07
C GLU A 576 -11.17 -17.17 -11.87
N ASP A 577 -11.81 -16.00 -11.87
CA ASP A 577 -13.01 -15.76 -12.67
C ASP A 577 -12.71 -15.82 -14.18
N ALA A 578 -11.55 -15.31 -14.59
CA ALA A 578 -11.07 -15.40 -15.96
C ALA A 578 -10.82 -16.87 -16.37
N LYS A 579 -10.18 -17.66 -15.50
CA LYS A 579 -9.97 -19.10 -15.71
C LYS A 579 -11.29 -19.86 -15.82
N ASP A 580 -12.28 -19.52 -15.01
CA ASP A 580 -13.61 -20.14 -15.04
C ASP A 580 -14.35 -19.83 -16.34
N LYS A 581 -14.30 -18.58 -16.79
CA LYS A 581 -14.89 -18.17 -18.08
C LYS A 581 -14.21 -18.85 -19.27
N ILE A 582 -12.88 -18.90 -19.28
CA ILE A 582 -12.12 -19.63 -20.31
C ILE A 582 -12.53 -21.11 -20.30
N THR A 583 -12.70 -21.71 -19.12
CA THR A 583 -13.12 -23.11 -19.00
C THR A 583 -14.51 -23.33 -19.62
N LYS A 584 -15.50 -22.49 -19.25
CA LYS A 584 -16.86 -22.56 -19.79
C LYS A 584 -16.91 -22.36 -21.31
N LEU A 585 -16.15 -21.39 -21.82
CA LEU A 585 -16.01 -21.13 -23.26
C LEU A 585 -15.49 -22.36 -24.01
N LEU A 586 -14.44 -22.99 -23.49
CA LEU A 586 -13.85 -24.16 -24.11
C LEU A 586 -14.79 -25.38 -24.03
N GLU A 587 -15.51 -25.55 -22.92
CA GLU A 587 -16.51 -26.60 -22.75
C GLU A 587 -17.70 -26.44 -23.72
N GLU A 588 -18.16 -25.22 -23.94
CA GLU A 588 -19.22 -24.90 -24.90
C GLU A 588 -18.79 -25.19 -26.34
N TYR A 589 -17.59 -24.75 -26.72
CA TYR A 589 -17.02 -25.06 -28.03
C TYR A 589 -16.87 -26.58 -28.23
N GLU A 590 -16.37 -27.29 -27.22
CA GLU A 590 -16.22 -28.75 -27.23
C GLU A 590 -17.58 -29.45 -27.44
N SER A 591 -18.62 -28.98 -26.75
CA SER A 591 -19.97 -29.56 -26.76
C SER A 591 -20.74 -29.33 -28.08
N GLY A 592 -20.21 -28.54 -29.01
CA GLY A 592 -20.86 -28.28 -30.30
C GLY A 592 -20.77 -26.84 -30.80
N GLY A 593 -20.14 -25.93 -30.06
CA GLY A 593 -20.02 -24.53 -30.45
C GLY A 593 -19.23 -24.29 -31.74
N VAL A 594 -19.41 -23.11 -32.33
CA VAL A 594 -18.81 -22.69 -33.60
C VAL A 594 -17.47 -22.00 -33.34
N VAL A 595 -16.46 -22.24 -34.20
CA VAL A 595 -15.11 -21.70 -34.00
C VAL A 595 -15.07 -20.18 -34.01
N SER A 596 -15.86 -19.53 -34.87
CA SER A 596 -15.95 -18.06 -34.94
C SER A 596 -16.53 -17.45 -33.67
N GLU A 597 -17.47 -18.13 -33.02
CA GLU A 597 -18.06 -17.70 -31.76
C GLU A 597 -17.05 -17.84 -30.61
N ALA A 598 -16.34 -18.96 -30.55
CA ALA A 598 -15.26 -19.15 -29.58
C ALA A 598 -14.13 -18.11 -29.75
N CYS A 599 -13.72 -17.82 -31.00
CA CYS A 599 -12.75 -16.75 -31.29
C CYS A 599 -13.27 -15.37 -30.87
N GLN A 600 -14.55 -15.08 -31.11
CA GLN A 600 -15.17 -13.83 -30.67
C GLN A 600 -15.22 -13.74 -29.14
N CYS A 601 -15.63 -14.81 -28.44
CA CYS A 601 -15.62 -14.83 -26.99
C CYS A 601 -14.21 -14.65 -26.41
N ILE A 602 -13.18 -15.24 -27.02
CA ILE A 602 -11.77 -15.01 -26.61
C ILE A 602 -11.37 -13.54 -26.82
N ARG A 603 -11.87 -12.89 -27.87
CA ARG A 603 -11.65 -11.45 -28.11
C ARG A 603 -12.38 -10.59 -27.07
N ASP A 604 -13.62 -10.95 -26.77
CA ASP A 604 -14.47 -10.26 -25.80
C ASP A 604 -13.98 -10.41 -24.36
N LEU A 605 -13.14 -11.43 -24.07
CA LEU A 605 -12.44 -11.49 -22.79
C LEU A 605 -11.49 -10.29 -22.60
N GLY A 606 -11.00 -9.66 -23.67
CA GLY A 606 -10.16 -8.46 -23.57
C GLY A 606 -8.78 -8.70 -22.92
N MET A 607 -8.32 -9.96 -22.83
CA MET A 607 -7.10 -10.33 -22.09
C MET A 607 -5.99 -10.93 -22.98
N PRO A 608 -5.46 -10.21 -23.98
CA PRO A 608 -4.49 -10.77 -24.94
C PRO A 608 -3.20 -11.28 -24.28
N PHE A 609 -2.82 -10.73 -23.14
CA PHE A 609 -1.64 -11.15 -22.36
C PHE A 609 -1.86 -12.46 -21.57
N PHE A 610 -3.12 -12.84 -21.34
CA PHE A 610 -3.53 -14.05 -20.62
C PHE A 610 -3.94 -15.19 -21.55
N ASN A 611 -3.87 -14.99 -22.87
CA ASN A 611 -4.24 -16.01 -23.86
C ASN A 611 -3.46 -17.33 -23.76
N HIS A 612 -2.27 -17.33 -23.13
CA HIS A 612 -1.55 -18.56 -22.78
C HIS A 612 -2.36 -19.50 -21.86
N GLU A 613 -3.31 -18.99 -21.09
CA GLU A 613 -4.23 -19.81 -20.28
C GLU A 613 -5.30 -20.49 -21.14
N VAL A 614 -5.79 -19.82 -22.20
CA VAL A 614 -6.65 -20.45 -23.23
C VAL A 614 -5.90 -21.61 -23.88
N VAL A 615 -4.64 -21.40 -24.27
CA VAL A 615 -3.78 -22.45 -24.84
C VAL A 615 -3.59 -23.61 -23.86
N LYS A 616 -3.24 -23.32 -22.61
CA LYS A 616 -3.06 -24.34 -21.56
C LYS A 616 -4.33 -25.17 -21.37
N LYS A 617 -5.47 -24.54 -21.09
CA LYS A 617 -6.74 -25.24 -20.82
C LYS A 617 -7.25 -26.00 -22.04
N ALA A 618 -7.11 -25.46 -23.25
CA ALA A 618 -7.47 -26.15 -24.48
C ALA A 618 -6.63 -27.42 -24.69
N LEU A 619 -5.32 -27.37 -24.42
CA LEU A 619 -4.44 -28.54 -24.52
C LEU A 619 -4.77 -29.59 -23.45
N VAL A 620 -5.01 -29.19 -22.19
CA VAL A 620 -5.47 -30.12 -21.13
C VAL A 620 -6.77 -30.80 -21.55
N MET A 621 -7.76 -30.03 -22.00
CA MET A 621 -9.05 -30.58 -22.44
C MET A 621 -8.89 -31.53 -23.64
N ALA A 622 -8.01 -31.21 -24.58
CA ALA A 622 -7.67 -32.10 -25.70
C ALA A 622 -7.03 -33.42 -25.22
N MET A 623 -6.18 -33.37 -24.19
CA MET A 623 -5.53 -34.55 -23.61
C MET A 623 -6.52 -35.42 -22.82
N GLU A 624 -7.42 -34.81 -22.04
CA GLU A 624 -8.43 -35.51 -21.25
C GLU A 624 -9.48 -36.19 -22.13
N LYS A 625 -10.06 -35.44 -23.06
CA LYS A 625 -11.21 -35.88 -23.87
C LYS A 625 -10.83 -36.61 -25.15
N LYS A 626 -9.53 -36.65 -25.50
CA LYS A 626 -9.01 -37.19 -26.79
C LYS A 626 -9.70 -36.55 -28.00
N ASN A 627 -9.92 -35.24 -27.92
CA ASN A 627 -10.66 -34.48 -28.92
C ASN A 627 -9.75 -33.40 -29.54
N ASP A 628 -9.44 -33.56 -30.82
CA ASP A 628 -8.56 -32.66 -31.55
C ASP A 628 -9.23 -31.32 -31.94
N ARG A 629 -10.54 -31.16 -31.71
CA ARG A 629 -11.25 -29.87 -31.98
C ARG A 629 -10.60 -28.68 -31.29
N MET A 630 -10.01 -28.88 -30.11
CA MET A 630 -9.27 -27.82 -29.42
C MET A 630 -8.05 -27.33 -30.22
N LEU A 631 -7.40 -28.21 -30.97
CA LEU A 631 -6.29 -27.84 -31.86
C LEU A 631 -6.79 -27.03 -33.07
N ASP A 632 -8.00 -27.31 -33.56
CA ASP A 632 -8.61 -26.51 -34.64
C ASP A 632 -8.94 -25.09 -34.16
N LEU A 633 -9.46 -24.93 -32.93
CA LEU A 633 -9.66 -23.62 -32.31
C LEU A 633 -8.34 -22.86 -32.15
N LEU A 634 -7.30 -23.50 -31.63
CA LEU A 634 -5.97 -22.89 -31.49
C LEU A 634 -5.36 -22.53 -32.85
N GLN A 635 -5.62 -23.32 -33.89
CA GLN A 635 -5.18 -23.01 -35.25
C GLN A 635 -5.81 -21.73 -35.77
N GLU A 636 -7.13 -21.59 -35.64
CA GLU A 636 -7.87 -20.40 -36.10
C GLU A 636 -7.50 -19.16 -35.28
N CYS A 637 -7.41 -19.30 -33.95
CA CYS A 637 -6.94 -18.24 -33.07
C CYS A 637 -5.53 -17.76 -33.43
N PHE A 638 -4.64 -18.66 -33.86
CA PHE A 638 -3.29 -18.31 -34.30
C PHE A 638 -3.30 -17.64 -35.68
N SER A 639 -4.07 -18.14 -36.66
CA SER A 639 -4.14 -17.56 -38.01
C SER A 639 -4.78 -16.18 -38.03
N GLU A 640 -5.75 -15.91 -37.16
CA GLU A 640 -6.34 -14.58 -36.98
C GLU A 640 -5.45 -13.62 -36.19
N GLY A 641 -4.31 -14.09 -35.65
CA GLY A 641 -3.43 -13.29 -34.78
C GLY A 641 -3.98 -13.04 -33.37
N LEU A 642 -5.11 -13.68 -33.02
CA LEU A 642 -5.74 -13.58 -31.70
C LEU A 642 -4.84 -14.17 -30.59
N ILE A 643 -4.13 -15.26 -30.89
CA ILE A 643 -3.11 -15.83 -30.01
C ILE A 643 -1.76 -15.74 -30.70
N THR A 644 -0.86 -14.96 -30.12
CA THR A 644 0.49 -14.77 -30.67
C THR A 644 1.40 -15.97 -30.42
N THR A 645 2.48 -16.10 -31.21
CA THR A 645 3.53 -17.12 -31.00
C THR A 645 4.08 -17.11 -29.57
N ASN A 646 4.19 -15.94 -28.93
CA ASN A 646 4.65 -15.82 -27.55
C ASN A 646 3.65 -16.42 -26.55
N GLN A 647 2.36 -16.11 -26.71
CA GLN A 647 1.30 -16.67 -25.87
C GLN A 647 1.17 -18.19 -26.06
N MET A 648 1.32 -18.66 -27.30
CA MET A 648 1.35 -20.07 -27.63
C MET A 648 2.53 -20.78 -26.95
N THR A 649 3.73 -20.22 -27.06
CA THR A 649 4.96 -20.75 -26.42
C THR A 649 4.82 -20.81 -24.90
N LYS A 650 4.26 -19.75 -24.27
CA LYS A 650 4.01 -19.71 -22.83
C LYS A 650 2.98 -20.76 -22.39
N GLY A 651 1.89 -20.95 -23.14
CA GLY A 651 0.87 -21.95 -22.84
C GLY A 651 1.43 -23.38 -22.86
N PHE A 652 2.19 -23.73 -23.91
CA PHE A 652 2.89 -25.01 -23.99
C PHE A 652 3.97 -25.17 -22.90
N GLY A 653 4.66 -24.09 -22.53
CA GLY A 653 5.60 -24.06 -21.41
C GLY A 653 4.93 -24.44 -20.09
N ARG A 654 3.77 -23.84 -19.79
CA ARG A 654 3.02 -24.17 -18.56
C ARG A 654 2.55 -25.61 -18.49
N ILE A 655 2.16 -26.21 -19.61
CA ILE A 655 1.84 -27.66 -19.64
C ILE A 655 3.10 -28.46 -19.36
N LYS A 656 4.24 -28.10 -19.96
CA LYS A 656 5.51 -28.79 -19.75
C LYS A 656 5.93 -28.78 -18.29
N ASP A 657 5.78 -27.65 -17.61
CA ASP A 657 6.20 -27.47 -16.21
C ASP A 657 5.27 -28.23 -15.23
N GLY A 658 4.00 -28.45 -15.60
CA GLY A 658 3.02 -29.21 -14.82
C GLY A 658 2.76 -30.64 -15.33
N LEU A 659 3.63 -31.19 -16.18
CA LEU A 659 3.43 -32.50 -16.82
C LEU A 659 3.39 -33.65 -15.81
N ASP A 660 4.20 -33.59 -14.76
CA ASP A 660 4.28 -34.63 -13.75
C ASP A 660 2.98 -34.74 -12.93
N ASP A 661 2.37 -33.60 -12.60
CA ASP A 661 1.06 -33.55 -11.93
C ASP A 661 -0.05 -34.00 -12.87
N LEU A 662 -0.03 -33.54 -14.13
CA LEU A 662 -1.03 -33.92 -15.13
C LEU A 662 -0.98 -35.43 -15.44
N ALA A 663 0.19 -36.06 -15.34
CA ALA A 663 0.35 -37.49 -15.52
C ALA A 663 -0.31 -38.33 -14.41
N LEU A 664 -0.62 -37.73 -13.25
CA LEU A 664 -1.38 -38.39 -12.19
C LEU A 664 -2.83 -38.65 -12.62
N ASP A 665 -3.42 -37.72 -13.35
CA ASP A 665 -4.82 -37.78 -13.82
C ASP A 665 -4.94 -38.35 -15.24
N ILE A 666 -3.92 -38.14 -16.08
CA ILE A 666 -3.87 -38.57 -17.48
C ILE A 666 -2.60 -39.43 -17.70
N PRO A 667 -2.69 -40.77 -17.62
CA PRO A 667 -1.53 -41.66 -17.64
C PRO A 667 -0.64 -41.56 -18.89
N ASP A 668 -1.17 -41.03 -20.00
CA ASP A 668 -0.48 -40.83 -21.29
C ASP A 668 -0.19 -39.34 -21.61
N ALA A 669 -0.28 -38.44 -20.61
CA ALA A 669 -0.06 -37.00 -20.78
C ALA A 669 1.28 -36.64 -21.44
N VAL A 670 2.36 -37.31 -21.02
CA VAL A 670 3.73 -37.06 -21.52
C VAL A 670 3.85 -37.36 -23.02
N ASP A 671 3.22 -38.44 -23.48
CA ASP A 671 3.30 -38.83 -24.89
C ASP A 671 2.38 -37.97 -25.76
N LYS A 672 1.18 -37.63 -25.27
CA LYS A 672 0.28 -36.68 -25.94
C LYS A 672 0.89 -35.29 -26.07
N PHE A 673 1.57 -34.80 -25.03
CA PHE A 673 2.24 -33.50 -25.07
C PHE A 673 3.32 -33.45 -26.15
N LYS A 674 4.11 -34.52 -26.32
CA LYS A 674 5.11 -34.60 -27.40
C LYS A 674 4.45 -34.48 -28.78
N VAL A 675 3.36 -35.22 -29.01
CA VAL A 675 2.60 -35.16 -30.28
C VAL A 675 2.06 -33.77 -30.54
N TYR A 676 1.44 -33.12 -29.56
CA TYR A 676 0.90 -31.77 -29.72
C TYR A 676 1.98 -30.71 -29.90
N LYS A 677 3.12 -30.86 -29.24
CA LYS A 677 4.28 -29.98 -29.43
C LYS A 677 4.85 -30.11 -30.85
N GLU A 678 4.99 -31.34 -31.36
CA GLU A 678 5.40 -31.57 -32.74
C GLU A 678 4.40 -30.96 -33.73
N HIS A 679 3.10 -31.15 -33.49
CA HIS A 679 2.04 -30.52 -34.27
C HIS A 679 2.17 -28.98 -34.28
N ALA A 680 2.39 -28.36 -33.12
CA ALA A 680 2.56 -26.92 -32.99
C ALA A 680 3.78 -26.39 -33.78
N VAL A 681 4.91 -27.11 -33.74
CA VAL A 681 6.10 -26.74 -34.53
C VAL A 681 5.84 -26.86 -36.03
N VAL A 682 5.19 -27.94 -36.49
CA VAL A 682 4.85 -28.15 -37.91
C VAL A 682 3.89 -27.08 -38.42
N ARG A 683 2.93 -26.63 -37.60
CA ARG A 683 1.97 -25.57 -37.92
C ARG A 683 2.54 -24.15 -37.76
N GLY A 684 3.79 -23.99 -37.34
CA GLY A 684 4.43 -22.68 -37.16
C GLY A 684 3.95 -21.89 -35.93
N TRP A 685 3.22 -22.54 -35.03
CA TRP A 685 2.73 -21.94 -33.78
C TRP A 685 3.85 -21.61 -32.81
N MET A 686 4.94 -22.38 -32.88
CA MET A 686 6.11 -22.27 -32.03
C MET A 686 7.38 -22.42 -32.87
N VAL A 687 8.43 -21.71 -32.47
CA VAL A 687 9.76 -21.88 -33.07
C VAL A 687 10.37 -23.17 -32.53
N PRO A 688 11.00 -24.02 -33.37
CA PRO A 688 11.79 -25.15 -32.86
C PRO A 688 12.93 -24.58 -32.00
N MET A 689 13.01 -25.00 -30.74
CA MET A 689 14.22 -24.77 -29.91
C MET A 689 15.37 -25.62 -30.40
#